data_AF-A0A2V8MXD1-F1
#
_entry.id   AF-A0A2V8MXD1-F1
#
_cell.length_a   1.000
_cell.length_b   1.000
_cell.length_c   1.000
_cell.angle_alpha   90.00
_cell.angle_beta   90.00
_cell.angle_gamma   90.00
#
_symmetry.space_group_name_H-M   'P 1'
#
loop_
_entity.id
_entity.type
_entity.pdbx_description
1 polymer ?
#
loop_
_entity_poly.entity_id
_entity_poly.type
_entity_poly.pdbx_seq_one_letter_code
_entity_poly.pdbx_strand_id
1 'polypeptide(L)'
;MSKLFLTPRRMMNAANGATYGTPGSSSVSLFIGLRIRSLSEKWSASIREMRLVTTIAFFTFSFVIAACGEAAAQAGANVLVIVNEGSPASIEIGTYYAEKRAIPRENVLRLRFNPTESVERPDYERQIEAPIANWLTRNFAQDRILYIVLTKGIPLRISGTAGQDGTVASVDSELALLYRKMTGQPIQAAGRINNPYFNGDRTGAPPPFTHESYDIYLVTRLDGYTVADVQGLIDRASSPSREGSVALDDRASSASEANVWLKSAAEALRSAVGPNRVVYDTTSVVLKNLKNVLGYYSWGSNDPAIRERHFNLAFVNGALGAMFLSTDARTFNEPPSDWKVAAGEDATTEYAGSHQSLTGDLIRDGITGIAGHVAEPYLDATIRPNVLFSAYLGGANLAEAFYLAMPYLSWQTVVIGDPLCAPFRTTILASNQIDKGIDSATENATFFSTWRLKVVSSPAMNPDRVDLETIKLLMRADAKFAKQDLAGMRQLLEEATARDKRLGPPTLTLALLYEQFAEYDKAIERYRRVLEIQPDNVIALNNLAYAIAVRRNAPKEALPLAEKAYALAGRNPSIADTLGFIVHLAGDDRRAKGLLAEAIQGAPQVANVRVHAATVLAALGEKDAAQQELAKALELDPKLAGNDEIGQLRKKLQP
;
A
#
# COMPACT_ATOMS: atom_id res chain seq x y z
N MET A 1 -5.64 -16.68 -2.92
CA MET A 1 -6.43 -16.37 -1.70
C MET A 1 -6.61 -14.87 -1.43
N SER A 2 -6.23 -13.95 -2.33
CA SER A 2 -6.19 -12.49 -2.07
C SER A 2 -7.50 -11.71 -2.27
N LYS A 3 -8.67 -12.36 -2.23
CA LYS A 3 -10.00 -11.71 -2.41
C LYS A 3 -11.10 -12.38 -1.55
N LEU A 4 -10.91 -12.46 -0.22
CA LEU A 4 -11.82 -13.22 0.65
C LEU A 4 -12.33 -12.47 1.90
N PHE A 5 -12.13 -11.15 1.99
CA PHE A 5 -12.68 -10.31 3.06
C PHE A 5 -13.52 -9.16 2.48
N LEU A 6 -14.82 -9.42 2.33
CA LEU A 6 -15.86 -8.39 2.16
C LEU A 6 -16.94 -8.61 3.22
N THR A 7 -17.20 -7.57 4.01
CA THR A 7 -18.17 -7.54 5.10
C THR A 7 -19.54 -7.02 4.64
N PRO A 8 -20.64 -7.46 5.28
CA PRO A 8 -21.91 -6.71 5.27
C PRO A 8 -22.17 -5.93 6.58
N ARG A 9 -22.65 -4.70 6.40
CA ARG A 9 -23.42 -3.84 7.35
C ARG A 9 -24.76 -4.51 7.76
N ARG A 10 -25.62 -4.07 8.70
CA ARG A 10 -25.76 -2.95 9.69
C ARG A 10 -27.01 -3.30 10.56
N MET A 11 -27.09 -2.93 11.85
CA MET A 11 -28.15 -2.07 12.45
C MET A 11 -28.37 -2.17 13.98
N MET A 12 -28.55 -0.98 14.57
CA MET A 12 -29.36 -0.59 15.76
C MET A 12 -28.91 -0.92 17.20
N ASN A 13 -28.88 0.17 17.99
CA ASN A 13 -28.55 0.26 19.42
C ASN A 13 -29.82 0.38 20.29
N ALA A 14 -29.76 -0.13 21.52
CA ALA A 14 -30.27 0.46 22.78
C ALA A 14 -30.00 -0.54 23.94
N ALA A 15 -29.82 -0.18 25.22
CA ALA A 15 -29.32 1.02 25.89
C ALA A 15 -29.02 0.65 27.36
N ASN A 16 -28.12 1.37 28.04
CA ASN A 16 -27.89 1.38 29.51
C ASN A 16 -27.38 0.06 30.16
N GLY A 17 -26.53 0.05 31.21
CA GLY A 17 -25.77 1.13 31.86
C GLY A 17 -25.08 0.61 33.14
N ALA A 18 -23.99 1.28 33.58
CA ALA A 18 -23.47 1.44 34.96
C ALA A 18 -23.36 0.23 35.96
N THR A 19 -22.38 0.08 36.87
CA THR A 19 -21.08 0.73 37.19
C THR A 19 -20.37 -0.08 38.32
N TYR A 20 -19.02 -0.05 38.38
CA TYR A 20 -18.10 -0.16 39.54
C TYR A 20 -18.31 -1.17 40.71
N GLY A 21 -17.22 -1.83 41.15
CA GLY A 21 -17.21 -2.55 42.46
C GLY A 21 -16.06 -3.52 42.82
N THR A 22 -14.79 -3.14 42.69
CA THR A 22 -13.64 -3.77 43.42
C THR A 22 -13.32 -2.95 44.71
N PRO A 23 -12.47 -3.36 45.70
CA PRO A 23 -11.35 -4.34 45.66
C PRO A 23 -11.07 -5.15 46.99
N GLY A 24 -9.95 -5.88 47.02
CA GLY A 24 -9.30 -6.45 48.23
C GLY A 24 -8.38 -7.64 47.89
N SER A 25 -7.05 -7.47 47.75
CA SER A 25 -5.99 -7.73 48.78
C SER A 25 -5.79 -9.23 49.12
N SER A 26 -4.59 -9.83 49.14
CA SER A 26 -3.26 -9.32 49.53
C SER A 26 -2.06 -10.16 48.99
N SER A 27 -0.86 -9.54 48.98
CA SER A 27 0.55 -10.04 49.06
C SER A 27 0.84 -11.52 49.47
N VAL A 28 1.97 -12.18 49.15
CA VAL A 28 3.42 -11.83 49.38
C VAL A 28 4.38 -12.65 48.47
N SER A 29 5.59 -12.11 48.24
CA SER A 29 6.81 -12.60 47.54
C SER A 29 7.56 -13.79 48.25
N LEU A 30 8.80 -14.28 47.96
CA LEU A 30 9.98 -13.88 47.12
C LEU A 30 10.97 -15.10 46.93
N PHE A 31 12.09 -14.90 46.20
CA PHE A 31 13.33 -15.75 46.05
C PHE A 31 13.24 -17.01 45.13
N ILE A 32 14.08 -17.26 44.10
CA ILE A 32 15.55 -17.14 43.78
C ILE A 32 16.32 -18.47 43.98
N GLY A 33 17.09 -18.90 42.97
CA GLY A 33 18.08 -19.99 43.06
C GLY A 33 18.87 -20.23 41.77
N LEU A 34 20.19 -20.05 41.80
CA LEU A 34 21.12 -20.02 40.63
C LEU A 34 22.26 -21.04 40.78
N ARG A 35 22.83 -21.52 39.64
CA ARG A 35 24.19 -22.12 39.37
C ARG A 35 24.06 -23.35 38.45
N ILE A 36 24.81 -23.58 37.36
CA ILE A 36 26.18 -23.24 36.86
C ILE A 36 27.34 -24.00 37.54
N ARG A 37 28.01 -24.88 36.77
CA ARG A 37 29.46 -25.24 36.68
C ARG A 37 29.65 -26.71 36.22
N SER A 38 30.74 -27.19 35.58
CA SER A 38 31.85 -26.61 34.77
C SER A 38 32.89 -27.70 34.39
N LEU A 39 33.76 -27.45 33.38
CA LEU A 39 35.15 -28.00 33.18
C LEU A 39 35.28 -29.49 32.72
N SER A 40 35.87 -29.79 31.54
CA SER A 40 37.31 -29.96 31.16
C SER A 40 37.94 -31.30 31.62
N GLU A 41 38.84 -32.01 30.92
CA GLU A 41 39.96 -31.57 30.05
C GLU A 41 40.67 -32.77 29.33
N LYS A 42 41.65 -32.46 28.46
CA LYS A 42 42.82 -33.28 28.01
C LYS A 42 42.73 -34.22 26.78
N TRP A 43 43.93 -34.48 26.22
CA TRP A 43 44.25 -34.73 24.80
C TRP A 43 45.47 -35.67 24.65
N SER A 44 45.87 -35.96 23.40
CA SER A 44 47.08 -36.70 22.94
C SER A 44 46.96 -38.24 22.91
N ALA A 45 47.48 -39.00 21.94
CA ALA A 45 47.92 -38.77 20.54
C ALA A 45 48.00 -40.16 19.84
N SER A 46 48.39 -40.39 18.58
CA SER A 46 48.90 -39.57 17.46
C SER A 46 48.79 -40.36 16.14
N ILE A 47 48.74 -39.72 14.96
CA ILE A 47 49.35 -40.19 13.68
C ILE A 47 49.38 -39.02 12.68
N ARG A 48 50.53 -38.83 12.02
CA ARG A 48 50.77 -37.88 10.91
C ARG A 48 50.51 -38.62 9.56
N GLU A 49 50.36 -38.04 8.36
CA GLU A 49 50.80 -36.75 7.80
C GLU A 49 49.83 -36.24 6.72
N MET A 50 49.66 -34.92 6.61
CA MET A 50 49.72 -34.20 5.32
C MET A 50 49.81 -32.68 5.60
N ARG A 51 50.86 -32.02 5.11
CA ARG A 51 51.04 -30.56 5.21
C ARG A 51 51.81 -29.98 4.03
N LEU A 52 51.16 -29.06 3.31
CA LEU A 52 51.77 -27.90 2.65
C LEU A 52 50.63 -26.88 2.37
N VAL A 53 49.96 -26.34 3.40
CA VAL A 53 50.30 -25.09 4.09
C VAL A 53 50.49 -23.90 3.14
N THR A 54 49.37 -23.22 2.90
CA THR A 54 49.25 -21.85 2.37
C THR A 54 49.98 -20.85 3.26
N THR A 55 50.67 -19.87 2.66
CA THR A 55 51.17 -18.67 3.36
C THR A 55 50.38 -17.45 2.90
N ILE A 56 49.41 -17.01 3.70
CA ILE A 56 48.85 -15.65 3.62
C ILE A 56 48.78 -15.10 5.04
N ALA A 57 49.19 -13.85 5.21
CA ALA A 57 49.43 -13.23 6.50
C ALA A 57 48.16 -13.06 7.35
N PHE A 58 48.32 -13.25 8.68
CA PHE A 58 47.39 -12.75 9.67
C PHE A 58 47.44 -11.21 9.70
N PHE A 59 46.69 -10.56 8.81
CA PHE A 59 46.15 -9.26 9.13
C PHE A 59 45.00 -9.46 10.12
N THR A 60 45.28 -9.23 11.40
CA THR A 60 44.24 -8.98 12.37
C THR A 60 43.49 -7.72 11.95
N PHE A 61 42.38 -7.90 11.24
CA PHE A 61 41.39 -6.86 11.00
C PHE A 61 40.70 -6.54 12.34
N SER A 62 41.44 -5.87 13.22
CA SER A 62 40.83 -5.00 14.21
C SER A 62 40.03 -3.98 13.40
N PHE A 63 38.73 -4.23 13.26
CA PHE A 63 37.80 -3.24 12.78
C PHE A 63 37.91 -2.05 13.74
N VAL A 64 38.71 -1.06 13.35
CA VAL A 64 38.56 0.28 13.85
C VAL A 64 37.15 0.65 13.41
N ILE A 65 36.22 0.60 14.36
CA ILE A 65 34.94 1.27 14.26
C ILE A 65 35.32 2.75 14.25
N ALA A 66 35.71 3.24 13.07
CA ALA A 66 35.79 4.65 12.78
C ALA A 66 34.41 5.19 13.11
N ALA A 67 34.37 6.16 14.04
CA ALA A 67 33.14 6.62 14.64
C ALA A 67 32.12 6.97 13.54
N CYS A 68 31.13 6.10 13.36
CA CYS A 68 30.02 6.35 12.46
C CYS A 68 29.22 7.44 13.16
N GLY A 69 29.47 8.70 12.76
CA GLY A 69 28.78 9.86 13.31
C GLY A 69 27.28 9.61 13.24
N GLU A 70 26.57 9.97 14.31
CA GLU A 70 25.17 9.60 14.56
C GLU A 70 24.33 9.72 13.29
N ALA A 71 24.08 8.57 12.63
CA ALA A 71 23.32 8.53 11.40
C ALA A 71 21.90 8.96 11.74
N ALA A 72 21.46 10.09 11.18
CA ALA A 72 20.14 10.64 11.44
C ALA A 72 19.09 9.55 11.16
N ALA A 73 18.36 9.08 12.18
CA ALA A 73 17.63 7.81 12.05
C ALA A 73 16.44 7.84 11.09
N GLN A 74 16.03 9.02 10.60
CA GLN A 74 15.21 9.16 9.39
C GLN A 74 16.16 9.29 8.18
N ALA A 75 16.65 8.15 7.68
CA ALA A 75 17.59 8.05 6.56
C ALA A 75 17.02 7.15 5.45
N GLY A 76 17.85 6.79 4.47
CA GLY A 76 17.44 5.94 3.35
C GLY A 76 16.87 4.57 3.75
N ALA A 77 17.21 4.05 4.93
CA ALA A 77 16.64 2.82 5.49
C ALA A 77 15.12 2.89 5.77
N ASN A 78 14.58 4.12 5.91
CA ASN A 78 13.19 4.41 6.24
C ASN A 78 12.36 4.83 5.02
N VAL A 79 12.95 4.76 3.84
CA VAL A 79 12.34 5.13 2.57
C VAL A 79 12.15 3.88 1.72
N LEU A 80 10.94 3.67 1.21
CA LEU A 80 10.62 2.66 0.20
C LEU A 80 10.44 3.34 -1.15
N VAL A 81 11.32 3.04 -2.11
CA VAL A 81 11.29 3.64 -3.46
C VAL A 81 10.52 2.73 -4.41
N ILE A 82 9.52 3.28 -5.09
CA ILE A 82 8.68 2.56 -6.06
C ILE A 82 9.11 2.92 -7.49
N VAL A 83 9.55 1.91 -8.23
CA VAL A 83 10.04 2.02 -9.61
C VAL A 83 9.12 1.26 -10.56
N ASN A 84 8.61 1.92 -11.60
CA ASN A 84 7.92 1.28 -12.71
C ASN A 84 8.90 0.83 -13.80
N GLU A 85 9.09 -0.47 -13.95
CA GLU A 85 9.90 -1.07 -15.02
C GLU A 85 9.38 -0.80 -16.44
N GLY A 86 8.12 -0.38 -16.59
CA GLY A 86 7.56 0.08 -17.86
C GLY A 86 8.03 1.49 -18.27
N SER A 87 8.76 2.20 -17.42
CA SER A 87 9.25 3.57 -17.65
C SER A 87 10.78 3.62 -17.52
N PRO A 88 11.54 3.84 -18.62
CA PRO A 88 12.99 4.05 -18.54
C PRO A 88 13.38 5.20 -17.60
N ALA A 89 12.62 6.29 -17.63
CA ALA A 89 12.81 7.44 -16.73
C ALA A 89 12.62 7.05 -15.26
N SER A 90 11.63 6.21 -14.93
CA SER A 90 11.42 5.69 -13.57
C SER A 90 12.62 4.88 -13.07
N ILE A 91 13.16 4.01 -13.93
CA ILE A 91 14.32 3.18 -13.60
C ILE A 91 15.56 4.04 -13.34
N GLU A 92 15.81 5.04 -14.19
CA GLU A 92 16.95 5.96 -14.05
C GLU A 92 16.84 6.81 -12.78
N ILE A 93 15.70 7.48 -12.58
CA ILE A 93 15.42 8.31 -11.39
C ILE A 93 15.52 7.47 -10.11
N GLY A 94 14.89 6.28 -10.10
CA GLY A 94 14.89 5.41 -8.92
C GLY A 94 16.28 4.87 -8.57
N THR A 95 17.10 4.59 -9.58
CA THR A 95 18.50 4.16 -9.38
C THR A 95 19.35 5.32 -8.85
N TYR A 96 19.26 6.50 -9.49
CA TYR A 96 19.97 7.71 -9.09
C TYR A 96 19.64 8.12 -7.64
N TYR A 97 18.35 8.14 -7.30
CA TYR A 97 17.90 8.46 -5.95
C TYR A 97 18.36 7.42 -4.91
N ALA A 98 18.31 6.13 -5.26
CA ALA A 98 18.76 5.06 -4.39
C ALA A 98 20.25 5.19 -4.04
N GLU A 99 21.09 5.52 -5.01
CA GLU A 99 22.51 5.78 -4.80
C GLU A 99 22.73 7.06 -3.98
N LYS A 100 22.05 8.17 -4.34
CA LYS A 100 22.22 9.47 -3.69
C LYS A 100 21.87 9.45 -2.19
N ARG A 101 20.81 8.73 -1.80
CA ARG A 101 20.34 8.64 -0.41
C ARG A 101 20.76 7.36 0.33
N ALA A 102 21.62 6.54 -0.29
CA ALA A 102 22.02 5.23 0.24
C ALA A 102 20.81 4.36 0.65
N ILE A 103 19.78 4.33 -0.20
CA ILE A 103 18.58 3.51 0.00
C ILE A 103 19.00 2.03 -0.07
N PRO A 104 18.64 1.19 0.93
CA PRO A 104 18.92 -0.25 0.87
C PRO A 104 18.32 -0.89 -0.39
N ARG A 105 18.99 -1.87 -0.98
CA ARG A 105 18.55 -2.49 -2.26
C ARG A 105 17.19 -3.17 -2.13
N GLU A 106 16.92 -3.75 -0.97
CA GLU A 106 15.64 -4.35 -0.61
C GLU A 106 14.50 -3.33 -0.58
N ASN A 107 14.79 -2.08 -0.20
CA ASN A 107 13.85 -0.96 -0.14
C ASN A 107 13.56 -0.33 -1.53
N VAL A 108 14.04 -0.91 -2.64
CA VAL A 108 13.71 -0.48 -4.01
C VAL A 108 12.75 -1.50 -4.64
N LEU A 109 11.45 -1.24 -4.52
CA LEU A 109 10.40 -2.11 -5.06
C LEU A 109 10.13 -1.79 -6.53
N ARG A 110 10.41 -2.77 -7.39
CA ARG A 110 10.14 -2.71 -8.84
C ARG A 110 8.77 -3.32 -9.14
N LEU A 111 7.91 -2.52 -9.75
CA LEU A 111 6.59 -2.88 -10.28
C LEU A 111 6.61 -2.74 -11.80
N ARG A 112 5.71 -3.40 -12.54
CA ARG A 112 5.68 -3.33 -14.01
C ARG A 112 4.26 -3.09 -14.52
N PHE A 113 4.04 -1.92 -15.11
CA PHE A 113 2.81 -1.55 -15.80
C PHE A 113 3.07 -0.42 -16.80
N ASN A 114 2.12 -0.15 -17.70
CA ASN A 114 2.27 0.94 -18.67
C ASN A 114 2.29 2.30 -17.95
N PRO A 115 3.23 3.21 -18.27
CA PRO A 115 3.29 4.52 -17.64
C PRO A 115 2.18 5.44 -18.20
N THR A 116 1.05 5.48 -17.52
CA THR A 116 -0.08 6.39 -17.77
C THR A 116 -0.22 7.42 -16.65
N GLU A 117 -0.86 8.57 -16.91
CA GLU A 117 -1.10 9.57 -15.86
C GLU A 117 -2.28 9.22 -14.95
N SER A 118 -3.22 8.43 -15.46
CA SER A 118 -4.41 7.95 -14.74
C SER A 118 -4.41 6.43 -14.67
N VAL A 119 -5.02 5.88 -13.62
CA VAL A 119 -5.24 4.43 -13.44
C VAL A 119 -6.63 4.18 -12.86
N GLU A 120 -7.31 3.12 -13.30
CA GLU A 120 -8.59 2.72 -12.74
C GLU A 120 -8.42 2.15 -11.32
N ARG A 121 -9.36 2.44 -10.41
CA ARG A 121 -9.26 2.05 -9.00
C ARG A 121 -8.96 0.54 -8.77
N PRO A 122 -9.60 -0.43 -9.46
CA PRO A 122 -9.27 -1.85 -9.32
C PRO A 122 -7.87 -2.22 -9.86
N ASP A 123 -7.30 -1.41 -10.73
CA ASP A 123 -5.95 -1.57 -11.28
C ASP A 123 -4.91 -0.96 -10.34
N TYR A 124 -5.18 0.22 -9.76
CA TYR A 124 -4.37 0.79 -8.66
C TYR A 124 -4.26 -0.19 -7.48
N GLU A 125 -5.40 -0.70 -7.00
CA GLU A 125 -5.44 -1.66 -5.87
C GLU A 125 -4.62 -2.92 -6.17
N ARG A 126 -4.71 -3.43 -7.41
CA ARG A 126 -4.08 -4.70 -7.82
C ARG A 126 -2.60 -4.57 -8.21
N GLN A 127 -2.22 -3.49 -8.88
CA GLN A 127 -0.90 -3.32 -9.51
C GLN A 127 0.05 -2.42 -8.71
N ILE A 128 -0.48 -1.58 -7.81
CA ILE A 128 0.30 -0.62 -7.03
C ILE A 128 0.13 -0.90 -5.52
N GLU A 129 -1.09 -0.76 -4.98
CA GLU A 129 -1.33 -0.82 -3.53
C GLU A 129 -1.01 -2.20 -2.94
N ALA A 130 -1.60 -3.27 -3.48
CA ALA A 130 -1.40 -4.62 -2.95
C ALA A 130 0.06 -5.12 -3.08
N PRO A 131 0.81 -4.90 -4.18
CA PRO A 131 2.23 -5.22 -4.23
C PRO A 131 3.06 -4.50 -3.15
N ILE A 132 2.80 -3.22 -2.88
CA ILE A 132 3.47 -2.45 -1.82
C ILE A 132 3.12 -3.04 -0.44
N ALA A 133 1.83 -3.28 -0.17
CA ALA A 133 1.36 -3.90 1.07
C ALA A 133 2.01 -5.27 1.34
N ASN A 134 2.11 -6.10 0.30
CA ASN A 134 2.73 -7.42 0.35
C ASN A 134 4.24 -7.32 0.62
N TRP A 135 4.95 -6.36 0.01
CA TRP A 135 6.37 -6.13 0.30
C TRP A 135 6.57 -5.68 1.75
N LEU A 136 5.78 -4.71 2.24
CA LEU A 136 5.86 -4.21 3.61
C LEU A 136 5.66 -5.34 4.63
N THR A 137 4.64 -6.17 4.43
CA THR A 137 4.33 -7.30 5.33
C THR A 137 5.40 -8.39 5.29
N ARG A 138 5.92 -8.75 4.10
CA ARG A 138 6.96 -9.78 3.95
C ARG A 138 8.29 -9.40 4.60
N ASN A 139 8.62 -8.11 4.58
CA ASN A 139 9.87 -7.59 5.12
C ASN A 139 9.75 -7.07 6.57
N PHE A 140 8.57 -7.22 7.20
CA PHE A 140 8.25 -6.66 8.53
C PHE A 140 8.57 -5.16 8.63
N ALA A 141 8.36 -4.45 7.51
CA ALA A 141 8.86 -3.10 7.30
C ALA A 141 7.82 -2.02 7.60
N GLN A 142 6.65 -2.37 8.15
CA GLN A 142 5.55 -1.45 8.43
C GLN A 142 5.95 -0.29 9.35
N ASP A 143 6.72 -0.56 10.40
CA ASP A 143 7.18 0.48 11.34
C ASP A 143 8.45 1.18 10.83
N ARG A 144 9.34 0.45 10.14
CA ARG A 144 10.64 0.95 9.69
C ARG A 144 10.53 1.97 8.57
N ILE A 145 9.61 1.77 7.63
CA ILE A 145 9.40 2.63 6.48
C ILE A 145 8.45 3.75 6.87
N LEU A 146 8.95 4.98 6.92
CA LEU A 146 8.15 6.18 7.18
C LEU A 146 7.70 6.86 5.88
N TYR A 147 8.49 6.71 4.82
CA TYR A 147 8.31 7.40 3.55
C TYR A 147 8.16 6.42 2.39
N ILE A 148 7.17 6.66 1.52
CA ILE A 148 7.07 6.00 0.23
C ILE A 148 7.39 7.05 -0.85
N VAL A 149 8.35 6.73 -1.72
CA VAL A 149 8.81 7.62 -2.80
C VAL A 149 8.42 7.01 -4.14
N LEU A 150 7.48 7.65 -4.82
CA LEU A 150 7.11 7.30 -6.19
C LEU A 150 8.08 7.96 -7.17
N THR A 151 8.24 7.39 -8.37
CA THR A 151 9.09 7.93 -9.43
C THR A 151 8.29 8.22 -10.70
N LYS A 152 8.79 9.11 -11.57
CA LYS A 152 8.14 9.47 -12.84
C LYS A 152 7.68 8.26 -13.65
N GLY A 153 6.39 8.19 -13.97
CA GLY A 153 5.77 7.05 -14.67
C GLY A 153 5.04 6.06 -13.76
N ILE A 154 4.97 6.34 -12.44
CA ILE A 154 3.84 5.93 -11.60
C ILE A 154 2.68 6.92 -11.85
N PRO A 155 1.43 6.45 -12.07
CA PRO A 155 0.29 7.32 -12.31
C PRO A 155 0.11 8.42 -11.25
N LEU A 156 -0.46 9.55 -11.68
CA LEU A 156 -0.75 10.70 -10.84
C LEU A 156 -2.09 10.54 -10.12
N ARG A 157 -3.12 10.10 -10.85
CA ARG A 157 -4.50 10.03 -10.36
C ARG A 157 -5.13 8.66 -10.49
N ILE A 158 -6.05 8.38 -9.58
CA ILE A 158 -7.01 7.28 -9.68
C ILE A 158 -8.29 7.84 -10.32
N SER A 159 -8.76 7.22 -11.40
CA SER A 159 -10.00 7.57 -12.07
C SER A 159 -11.21 7.40 -11.13
N GLY A 160 -12.20 8.27 -11.26
CA GLY A 160 -13.41 8.23 -10.45
C GLY A 160 -14.39 9.36 -10.74
N THR A 161 -15.36 9.52 -9.86
CA THR A 161 -16.35 10.62 -9.86
C THR A 161 -15.76 11.90 -9.27
N ALA A 162 -16.08 13.05 -9.84
CA ALA A 162 -15.72 14.37 -9.29
C ALA A 162 -16.65 14.81 -8.15
N GLY A 163 -16.30 15.89 -7.45
CA GLY A 163 -17.09 16.50 -6.36
C GLY A 163 -16.53 16.20 -4.96
N GLN A 164 -17.11 16.83 -3.93
CA GLN A 164 -16.69 16.67 -2.52
C GLN A 164 -16.85 15.23 -1.99
N ASP A 165 -17.87 14.52 -2.45
CA ASP A 165 -18.09 13.08 -2.21
C ASP A 165 -17.55 12.21 -3.37
N GLY A 166 -16.69 12.77 -4.21
CA GLY A 166 -16.09 12.13 -5.37
C GLY A 166 -15.13 10.98 -5.02
N THR A 167 -14.76 10.20 -6.02
CA THR A 167 -13.83 9.06 -5.90
C THR A 167 -12.52 9.23 -6.68
N VAL A 168 -12.35 10.38 -7.38
CA VAL A 168 -11.04 10.81 -7.89
C VAL A 168 -10.14 11.14 -6.70
N ALA A 169 -8.89 10.66 -6.74
CA ALA A 169 -7.85 11.01 -5.78
C ALA A 169 -6.48 10.93 -6.47
N SER A 170 -5.44 11.51 -5.88
CA SER A 170 -4.07 11.21 -6.30
C SER A 170 -3.64 9.82 -5.79
N VAL A 171 -2.78 9.14 -6.55
CA VAL A 171 -2.17 7.86 -6.13
C VAL A 171 -1.40 8.03 -4.83
N ASP A 172 -0.70 9.16 -4.70
CA ASP A 172 0.11 9.53 -3.53
C ASP A 172 -0.76 9.63 -2.26
N SER A 173 -1.92 10.29 -2.35
CA SER A 173 -2.83 10.56 -1.22
C SER A 173 -3.61 9.31 -0.78
N GLU A 174 -3.85 8.36 -1.69
CA GLU A 174 -4.43 7.04 -1.37
C GLU A 174 -3.40 6.09 -0.76
N LEU A 175 -2.15 6.09 -1.27
CA LEU A 175 -1.05 5.31 -0.68
C LEU A 175 -0.65 5.81 0.71
N ALA A 176 -0.84 7.10 1.02
CA ALA A 176 -0.62 7.62 2.37
C ALA A 176 -1.47 6.89 3.42
N LEU A 177 -2.67 6.43 3.05
CA LEU A 177 -3.56 5.68 3.92
C LEU A 177 -3.23 4.17 4.01
N LEU A 178 -2.21 3.69 3.30
CA LEU A 178 -1.91 2.25 3.22
C LEU A 178 -1.62 1.62 4.59
N TYR A 179 -0.88 2.28 5.48
CA TYR A 179 -0.64 1.75 6.83
C TYR A 179 -1.97 1.51 7.57
N ARG A 180 -2.87 2.50 7.60
CA ARG A 180 -4.24 2.38 8.13
C ARG A 180 -5.02 1.25 7.47
N LYS A 181 -5.01 1.12 6.13
CA LYS A 181 -5.66 -0.01 5.42
C LYS A 181 -5.12 -1.36 5.90
N MET A 182 -3.79 -1.49 6.05
CA MET A 182 -3.13 -2.71 6.51
C MET A 182 -3.49 -3.10 7.97
N THR A 183 -3.85 -2.15 8.83
CA THR A 183 -4.37 -2.47 10.19
C THR A 183 -5.74 -3.18 10.16
N GLY A 184 -6.39 -3.26 8.99
CA GLY A 184 -7.74 -3.77 8.83
C GLY A 184 -8.83 -2.71 9.00
N GLN A 185 -8.46 -1.42 9.11
CA GLN A 185 -9.45 -0.35 9.22
C GLN A 185 -10.11 -0.11 7.86
N PRO A 186 -11.46 -0.20 7.76
CA PRO A 186 -12.15 0.08 6.51
C PRO A 186 -12.06 1.57 6.17
N ILE A 187 -11.62 1.88 4.95
CA ILE A 187 -11.56 3.23 4.41
C ILE A 187 -12.53 3.32 3.24
N GLN A 188 -13.29 4.42 3.16
CA GLN A 188 -14.18 4.68 2.04
C GLN A 188 -13.40 5.41 0.95
N ALA A 189 -13.55 4.96 -0.30
CA ALA A 189 -12.95 5.58 -1.48
C ALA A 189 -13.63 6.90 -1.90
N ALA A 190 -14.78 7.21 -1.31
CA ALA A 190 -15.58 8.39 -1.61
C ALA A 190 -15.31 9.50 -0.59
N GLY A 191 -15.05 10.70 -1.09
CA GLY A 191 -14.73 11.89 -0.32
C GLY A 191 -13.35 11.88 0.32
N ARG A 192 -13.09 12.95 1.08
CA ARG A 192 -11.80 13.25 1.71
C ARG A 192 -11.70 12.68 3.13
N ILE A 193 -10.51 12.19 3.48
CA ILE A 193 -10.20 11.64 4.80
C ILE A 193 -9.32 12.63 5.56
N ASN A 194 -9.63 12.96 6.82
CA ASN A 194 -8.77 13.84 7.62
C ASN A 194 -7.34 13.26 7.74
N ASN A 195 -6.34 14.08 7.43
CA ASN A 195 -4.95 13.74 7.67
C ASN A 195 -4.67 13.76 9.18
N PRO A 196 -4.29 12.64 9.82
CA PRO A 196 -4.02 12.61 11.26
C PRO A 196 -2.77 13.41 11.65
N TYR A 197 -1.89 13.73 10.70
CA TYR A 197 -0.68 14.53 10.93
C TYR A 197 -0.89 16.03 10.64
N PHE A 198 -2.08 16.47 10.20
CA PHE A 198 -2.35 17.88 9.96
C PHE A 198 -2.26 18.70 11.26
N ASN A 199 -1.53 19.81 11.24
CA ASN A 199 -1.28 20.60 12.45
C ASN A 199 -2.44 21.56 12.80
N GLY A 200 -3.49 21.68 11.96
CA GLY A 200 -4.43 22.80 12.06
C GLY A 200 -3.70 24.10 11.69
N ASP A 201 -4.06 25.23 12.31
CA ASP A 201 -3.39 26.51 12.08
C ASP A 201 -2.18 26.77 12.98
N ARG A 202 -1.69 25.74 13.69
CA ARG A 202 -0.57 25.85 14.63
C ARG A 202 0.77 26.04 13.90
N THR A 203 1.57 26.97 14.40
CA THR A 203 2.93 27.26 13.92
C THR A 203 3.99 26.40 14.63
N GLY A 204 5.19 26.35 14.06
CA GLY A 204 6.30 25.51 14.50
C GLY A 204 6.23 24.05 14.01
N ALA A 205 7.29 23.29 14.30
CA ALA A 205 7.33 21.85 14.04
C ALA A 205 6.96 21.06 15.31
N PRO A 206 5.98 20.13 15.27
CA PRO A 206 5.82 19.12 16.32
C PRO A 206 6.96 18.08 16.26
N PRO A 207 6.99 17.09 17.16
CA PRO A 207 7.96 16.01 17.08
C PRO A 207 8.01 15.32 15.69
N PRO A 208 9.18 14.81 15.27
CA PRO A 208 9.33 14.12 13.99
C PRO A 208 8.35 12.95 13.83
N PHE A 209 7.99 12.67 12.58
CA PHE A 209 6.97 11.69 12.23
C PHE A 209 7.41 10.24 12.55
N THR A 210 6.56 9.50 13.27
CA THR A 210 6.72 8.06 13.54
C THR A 210 5.38 7.32 13.56
N HIS A 211 5.43 6.01 13.32
CA HIS A 211 4.26 5.12 13.42
C HIS A 211 3.76 4.87 14.85
N GLU A 212 4.50 5.29 15.87
CA GLU A 212 4.02 5.30 17.26
C GLU A 212 2.81 6.24 17.42
N SER A 213 2.83 7.38 16.71
CA SER A 213 1.79 8.42 16.82
C SER A 213 0.80 8.42 15.65
N TYR A 214 1.19 7.94 14.47
CA TYR A 214 0.42 8.09 13.23
C TYR A 214 0.30 6.80 12.42
N ASP A 215 -0.88 6.56 11.86
CA ASP A 215 -1.25 5.35 11.13
C ASP A 215 -1.25 5.55 9.60
N ILE A 216 -0.37 6.41 9.07
CA ILE A 216 -0.23 6.74 7.65
C ILE A 216 1.23 6.59 7.21
N TYR A 217 1.50 6.50 5.90
CA TYR A 217 2.85 6.77 5.37
C TYR A 217 2.93 8.19 4.81
N LEU A 218 4.09 8.83 4.87
CA LEU A 218 4.31 10.10 4.19
C LEU A 218 4.77 9.83 2.76
N VAL A 219 3.88 10.03 1.78
CA VAL A 219 4.14 9.74 0.36
C VAL A 219 4.60 10.99 -0.38
N THR A 220 5.66 10.84 -1.16
CA THR A 220 6.22 11.88 -2.04
C THR A 220 6.55 11.29 -3.41
N ARG A 221 6.77 12.14 -4.42
CA ARG A 221 7.19 11.71 -5.76
C ARG A 221 8.39 12.48 -6.30
N LEU A 222 9.18 11.76 -7.09
CA LEU A 222 10.31 12.27 -7.88
C LEU A 222 9.85 12.37 -9.33
N ASP A 223 9.26 13.52 -9.68
CA ASP A 223 8.64 13.81 -10.97
C ASP A 223 8.92 15.26 -11.40
N GLY A 224 8.71 15.55 -12.67
CA GLY A 224 9.17 16.75 -13.37
C GLY A 224 9.21 16.48 -14.87
N TYR A 225 9.35 17.50 -15.71
CA TYR A 225 9.23 17.32 -17.17
C TYR A 225 10.24 16.32 -17.73
N THR A 226 11.51 16.41 -17.32
CA THR A 226 12.60 15.52 -17.76
C THR A 226 13.26 14.80 -16.59
N VAL A 227 14.05 13.77 -16.88
CA VAL A 227 14.89 13.10 -15.86
C VAL A 227 15.92 14.08 -15.25
N ALA A 228 16.46 15.00 -16.04
CA ALA A 228 17.41 16.01 -15.58
C ALA A 228 16.79 16.98 -14.56
N ASP A 229 15.51 17.36 -14.73
CA ASP A 229 14.78 18.17 -13.76
C ASP A 229 14.68 17.47 -12.40
N VAL A 230 14.41 16.17 -12.43
CA VAL A 230 14.26 15.32 -11.23
C VAL A 230 15.61 15.03 -10.56
N GLN A 231 16.66 14.74 -11.33
CA GLN A 231 18.02 14.59 -10.80
C GLN A 231 18.50 15.90 -10.15
N GLY A 232 18.26 17.04 -10.80
CA GLY A 232 18.55 18.36 -10.23
C GLY A 232 17.76 18.64 -8.93
N LEU A 233 16.49 18.23 -8.86
CA LEU A 233 15.70 18.32 -7.63
C LEU A 233 16.32 17.49 -6.49
N ILE A 234 16.74 16.25 -6.78
CA ILE A 234 17.39 15.34 -5.83
C ILE A 234 18.72 15.92 -5.33
N ASP A 235 19.50 16.55 -6.22
CA ASP A 235 20.76 17.21 -5.90
C ASP A 235 20.56 18.38 -4.94
N ARG A 236 19.60 19.26 -5.25
CA ARG A 236 19.23 20.40 -4.40
C ARG A 236 18.75 19.93 -3.01
N ALA A 237 18.00 18.83 -2.94
CA ALA A 237 17.56 18.23 -1.68
C ALA A 237 18.68 17.57 -0.86
N SER A 238 19.74 17.11 -1.54
CA SER A 238 20.90 16.46 -0.91
C SER A 238 21.92 17.44 -0.35
N SER A 239 21.84 18.73 -0.70
CA SER A 239 22.70 19.79 -0.17
C SER A 239 21.91 21.09 0.03
N PRO A 240 20.92 21.09 0.95
CA PRO A 240 19.98 22.20 1.12
C PRO A 240 20.61 23.37 1.89
N SER A 241 20.17 24.58 1.57
CA SER A 241 20.58 25.83 2.22
C SER A 241 19.71 26.14 3.44
N ARG A 242 20.30 26.84 4.42
CA ARG A 242 19.56 27.48 5.52
C ARG A 242 19.22 28.96 5.24
N GLU A 243 19.81 29.51 4.19
CA GLU A 243 19.69 30.91 3.79
C GLU A 243 18.50 31.16 2.86
N GLY A 244 18.18 32.43 2.64
CA GLY A 244 17.15 32.87 1.69
C GLY A 244 15.83 33.29 2.33
N SER A 245 14.95 33.86 1.51
CA SER A 245 13.66 34.44 1.92
C SER A 245 12.46 33.60 1.48
N VAL A 246 11.38 33.67 2.26
CA VAL A 246 10.07 33.17 1.85
C VAL A 246 9.33 34.32 1.14
N ALA A 247 8.83 34.05 -0.06
CA ALA A 247 7.99 34.94 -0.85
C ALA A 247 6.53 34.47 -0.80
N LEU A 248 5.64 35.37 -0.42
CA LEU A 248 4.20 35.17 -0.28
C LEU A 248 3.49 36.21 -1.14
N ASP A 249 2.63 35.75 -2.04
CA ASP A 249 2.07 36.54 -3.15
C ASP A 249 0.53 36.54 -3.02
N ASP A 250 -0.03 37.56 -2.37
CA ASP A 250 -1.48 37.72 -2.18
C ASP A 250 -2.16 38.16 -3.48
N ARG A 251 -3.35 37.61 -3.75
CA ARG A 251 -4.19 38.12 -4.82
C ARG A 251 -4.76 39.49 -4.45
N ALA A 252 -4.34 40.51 -5.17
CA ALA A 252 -4.74 41.90 -4.93
C ALA A 252 -6.27 42.08 -4.79
N SER A 253 -6.67 42.93 -3.85
CA SER A 253 -8.08 43.27 -3.57
C SER A 253 -9.01 42.11 -3.21
N SER A 254 -8.47 40.92 -2.90
CA SER A 254 -9.27 39.78 -2.43
C SER A 254 -9.28 39.69 -0.89
N ALA A 255 -10.47 39.54 -0.31
CA ALA A 255 -10.66 39.24 1.12
C ALA A 255 -10.83 37.72 1.40
N SER A 256 -10.46 36.87 0.44
CA SER A 256 -10.56 35.42 0.53
C SER A 256 -9.70 34.81 1.65
N GLU A 257 -10.13 33.65 2.16
CA GLU A 257 -9.48 32.91 3.25
C GLU A 257 -7.98 32.60 2.96
N ALA A 258 -7.62 32.32 1.71
CA ALA A 258 -6.23 32.07 1.33
C ALA A 258 -5.30 33.28 1.54
N ASN A 259 -5.77 34.51 1.29
CA ASN A 259 -5.01 35.72 1.62
C ASN A 259 -4.88 35.90 3.15
N VAL A 260 -5.88 35.46 3.92
CA VAL A 260 -5.79 35.46 5.40
C VAL A 260 -4.70 34.48 5.87
N TRP A 261 -4.59 33.29 5.26
CA TRP A 261 -3.50 32.35 5.56
C TRP A 261 -2.13 32.87 5.12
N LEU A 262 -2.00 33.48 3.94
CA LEU A 262 -0.74 34.08 3.47
C LEU A 262 -0.30 35.24 4.37
N LYS A 263 -1.21 36.14 4.74
CA LYS A 263 -0.94 37.20 5.72
C LYS A 263 -0.49 36.63 7.07
N SER A 264 -1.21 35.64 7.60
CA SER A 264 -0.86 34.98 8.86
C SER A 264 0.52 34.31 8.79
N ALA A 265 0.85 33.67 7.65
CA ALA A 265 2.17 33.13 7.39
C ALA A 265 3.24 34.24 7.41
N ALA A 266 3.00 35.37 6.72
CA ALA A 266 3.94 36.48 6.71
C ALA A 266 4.21 37.03 8.13
N GLU A 267 3.18 37.23 8.94
CA GLU A 267 3.29 37.72 10.31
C GLU A 267 4.04 36.74 11.23
N ALA A 268 3.73 35.44 11.16
CA ALA A 268 4.41 34.39 11.91
C ALA A 268 5.89 34.26 11.50
N LEU A 269 6.18 34.27 10.20
CA LEU A 269 7.54 34.15 9.67
C LEU A 269 8.40 35.37 10.00
N ARG A 270 7.86 36.58 9.89
CA ARG A 270 8.57 37.83 10.27
C ARG A 270 8.96 37.81 11.75
N SER A 271 8.12 37.21 12.60
CA SER A 271 8.38 37.03 14.03
C SER A 271 9.45 35.96 14.30
N ALA A 272 9.49 34.88 13.51
CA ALA A 272 10.38 33.74 13.71
C ALA A 272 11.79 33.92 13.11
N VAL A 273 11.91 34.52 11.91
CA VAL A 273 13.17 34.62 11.15
C VAL A 273 13.55 36.06 10.75
N GLY A 274 12.80 37.05 11.25
CA GLY A 274 13.03 38.48 11.00
C GLY A 274 12.43 38.98 9.67
N PRO A 275 12.16 40.30 9.56
CA PRO A 275 11.43 40.86 8.43
C PRO A 275 12.17 40.74 7.09
N ASN A 276 13.51 40.79 7.11
CA ASN A 276 14.34 40.75 5.90
C ASN A 276 14.33 39.38 5.19
N ARG A 277 13.78 38.33 5.83
CA ARG A 277 13.62 36.99 5.24
C ARG A 277 12.20 36.71 4.74
N VAL A 278 11.31 37.71 4.72
CA VAL A 278 9.91 37.53 4.30
C VAL A 278 9.49 38.63 3.32
N VAL A 279 9.40 38.24 2.05
CA VAL A 279 8.73 39.04 1.01
C VAL A 279 7.24 38.69 1.07
N TYR A 280 6.40 39.70 1.29
CA TYR A 280 4.94 39.54 1.26
C TYR A 280 4.40 40.69 0.42
N ASP A 281 3.91 40.35 -0.78
CA ASP A 281 3.32 41.29 -1.72
C ASP A 281 1.80 41.18 -1.68
N THR A 282 1.12 42.31 -1.83
CA THR A 282 -0.36 42.42 -1.82
C THR A 282 -0.85 43.29 -2.98
N THR A 283 -0.01 43.50 -3.98
CA THR A 283 -0.26 44.34 -5.15
C THR A 283 -0.68 43.47 -6.32
N SER A 284 -1.12 44.09 -7.43
CA SER A 284 -1.40 43.36 -8.67
C SER A 284 -0.15 43.15 -9.54
N VAL A 285 1.05 43.25 -8.97
CA VAL A 285 2.32 43.12 -9.70
C VAL A 285 2.87 41.71 -9.47
N VAL A 286 2.96 40.91 -10.52
CA VAL A 286 3.48 39.54 -10.43
C VAL A 286 4.91 39.55 -9.88
N LEU A 287 5.14 38.86 -8.76
CA LEU A 287 6.45 38.72 -8.14
C LEU A 287 7.42 37.97 -9.05
N LYS A 288 8.47 38.68 -9.52
CA LYS A 288 9.46 38.17 -10.48
C LYS A 288 10.88 38.57 -10.14
N ASN A 289 11.83 37.85 -10.72
CA ASN A 289 13.28 38.10 -10.63
C ASN A 289 13.87 38.04 -9.19
N LEU A 290 13.12 37.54 -8.21
CA LEU A 290 13.58 37.41 -6.83
C LEU A 290 14.81 36.49 -6.74
N LYS A 291 15.72 36.80 -5.82
CA LYS A 291 16.96 36.05 -5.58
C LYS A 291 16.98 35.47 -4.18
N ASN A 292 17.67 34.34 -4.01
CA ASN A 292 17.79 33.60 -2.76
C ASN A 292 16.42 33.16 -2.21
N VAL A 293 15.55 32.60 -3.07
CA VAL A 293 14.18 32.20 -2.68
C VAL A 293 14.21 30.83 -2.00
N LEU A 294 13.88 30.79 -0.71
CA LEU A 294 13.74 29.57 0.11
C LEU A 294 12.29 29.07 0.17
N GLY A 295 11.32 29.97 0.00
CA GLY A 295 9.91 29.63 -0.04
C GLY A 295 9.18 30.44 -1.11
N TYR A 296 8.23 29.84 -1.83
CA TYR A 296 7.31 30.56 -2.70
C TYR A 296 5.88 30.04 -2.53
N TYR A 297 4.92 30.94 -2.30
CA TYR A 297 3.50 30.60 -2.27
C TYR A 297 2.68 31.71 -2.93
N SER A 298 1.83 31.35 -3.89
CA SER A 298 0.97 32.29 -4.61
C SER A 298 -0.39 31.69 -5.00
N TRP A 299 -1.21 32.51 -5.64
CA TRP A 299 -2.42 32.07 -6.34
C TRP A 299 -2.15 31.43 -7.71
N GLY A 300 -0.92 31.50 -8.23
CA GLY A 300 -0.60 31.07 -9.59
C GLY A 300 -1.55 31.69 -10.62
N SER A 301 -1.94 30.93 -11.65
CA SER A 301 -2.92 31.35 -12.66
C SER A 301 -4.32 31.72 -12.14
N ASN A 302 -4.67 31.41 -10.88
CA ASN A 302 -5.92 31.89 -10.27
C ASN A 302 -5.82 33.38 -9.87
N ASP A 303 -4.62 33.99 -9.95
CA ASP A 303 -4.47 35.44 -10.02
C ASP A 303 -4.66 35.97 -11.45
N PRO A 304 -5.48 37.01 -11.68
CA PRO A 304 -5.66 37.59 -13.00
C PRO A 304 -4.43 38.33 -13.57
N ALA A 305 -3.42 38.65 -12.77
CA ALA A 305 -2.16 39.22 -13.25
C ALA A 305 -1.18 38.16 -13.79
N ILE A 306 -1.27 36.92 -13.30
CA ILE A 306 -0.35 35.82 -13.67
C ILE A 306 -0.76 35.21 -15.01
N ARG A 307 0.00 35.54 -16.07
CA ARG A 307 -0.21 35.08 -17.47
C ARG A 307 1.05 34.49 -18.12
N GLU A 308 2.07 34.26 -17.31
CA GLU A 308 3.35 33.69 -17.72
C GLU A 308 3.64 32.41 -16.93
N ARG A 309 4.56 31.60 -17.46
CA ARG A 309 4.95 30.31 -16.89
C ARG A 309 6.18 30.41 -15.97
N HIS A 310 7.08 31.34 -16.29
CA HIS A 310 8.40 31.45 -15.66
C HIS A 310 8.54 32.81 -14.99
N PHE A 311 8.90 32.81 -13.71
CA PHE A 311 8.99 34.01 -12.89
C PHE A 311 10.44 34.47 -12.65
N ASN A 312 11.43 33.69 -13.11
CA ASN A 312 12.87 33.93 -12.89
C ASN A 312 13.24 34.04 -11.39
N LEU A 313 12.62 33.20 -10.57
CA LEU A 313 12.91 33.07 -9.14
C LEU A 313 14.18 32.24 -8.98
N ALA A 314 15.26 32.83 -8.47
CA ALA A 314 16.46 32.06 -8.17
C ALA A 314 16.30 31.36 -6.81
N PHE A 315 15.74 30.15 -6.86
CA PHE A 315 15.57 29.27 -5.71
C PHE A 315 16.92 28.86 -5.11
N VAL A 316 16.98 28.76 -3.79
CA VAL A 316 18.10 28.09 -3.10
C VAL A 316 17.86 26.58 -3.04
N ASN A 317 18.93 25.81 -2.88
CA ASN A 317 18.82 24.39 -2.59
C ASN A 317 17.95 24.16 -1.35
N GLY A 318 17.01 23.22 -1.40
CA GLY A 318 16.05 22.98 -0.33
C GLY A 318 14.84 23.91 -0.32
N ALA A 319 14.64 24.76 -1.33
CA ALA A 319 13.47 25.64 -1.40
C ALA A 319 12.15 24.87 -1.58
N LEU A 320 11.11 25.31 -0.87
CA LEU A 320 9.75 24.74 -0.92
C LEU A 320 8.73 25.69 -1.56
N GLY A 321 7.63 25.16 -2.08
CA GLY A 321 6.48 25.98 -2.45
C GLY A 321 5.17 25.22 -2.62
N ALA A 322 4.12 25.97 -2.95
CA ALA A 322 2.81 25.47 -3.39
C ALA A 322 2.00 26.64 -3.98
N MET A 323 0.88 26.34 -4.64
CA MET A 323 -0.02 27.36 -5.19
C MET A 323 -1.48 27.03 -4.88
N PHE A 324 -2.35 28.04 -4.79
CA PHE A 324 -3.81 27.86 -4.68
C PHE A 324 -4.45 27.52 -6.04
N LEU A 325 -4.03 26.41 -6.65
CA LEU A 325 -4.48 25.93 -7.96
C LEU A 325 -5.19 24.57 -7.90
N SER A 326 -5.98 24.28 -8.93
CA SER A 326 -6.86 23.12 -8.98
C SER A 326 -6.27 21.93 -9.73
N THR A 327 -5.40 22.17 -10.70
CA THR A 327 -4.95 21.18 -11.69
C THR A 327 -3.48 21.37 -12.09
N ASP A 328 -2.67 21.96 -11.21
CA ASP A 328 -1.28 22.31 -11.48
C ASP A 328 -0.33 21.09 -11.52
N ALA A 329 -0.72 19.98 -10.90
CA ALA A 329 -0.05 18.68 -11.04
C ALA A 329 -0.84 17.70 -11.93
N ARG A 330 -1.66 18.20 -12.87
CA ARG A 330 -2.44 17.35 -13.79
C ARG A 330 -1.59 16.51 -14.74
N THR A 331 -0.37 16.97 -15.02
CA THR A 331 0.59 16.32 -15.92
C THR A 331 2.01 16.73 -15.55
N PHE A 332 2.98 15.85 -15.83
CA PHE A 332 4.40 16.18 -15.87
C PHE A 332 4.99 15.90 -17.26
N ASN A 333 4.16 15.99 -18.30
CA ASN A 333 4.63 16.17 -19.68
C ASN A 333 4.82 17.67 -19.92
N GLU A 334 5.88 18.04 -20.64
CA GLU A 334 6.19 19.44 -20.88
C GLU A 334 5.24 20.04 -21.92
N PRO A 335 4.56 21.16 -21.63
CA PRO A 335 3.78 21.87 -22.63
C PRO A 335 4.67 22.50 -23.71
N PRO A 336 4.14 22.74 -24.92
CA PRO A 336 4.84 23.49 -25.97
C PRO A 336 5.46 24.79 -25.45
N SER A 337 6.63 25.16 -25.99
CA SER A 337 7.37 26.35 -25.53
C SER A 337 6.63 27.67 -25.75
N ASP A 338 5.66 27.69 -26.66
CA ASP A 338 4.78 28.81 -26.98
C ASP A 338 3.43 28.77 -26.23
N TRP A 339 3.13 27.68 -25.50
CA TRP A 339 1.94 27.60 -24.64
C TRP A 339 2.01 28.66 -23.53
N LYS A 340 0.87 29.30 -23.26
CA LYS A 340 0.72 30.36 -22.28
C LYS A 340 -0.40 30.06 -21.30
N VAL A 341 -0.20 30.50 -20.06
CA VAL A 341 -1.24 30.52 -19.04
C VAL A 341 -2.30 31.56 -19.44
N ALA A 342 -3.51 31.09 -19.73
CA ALA A 342 -4.69 31.93 -19.93
C ALA A 342 -5.49 32.06 -18.61
N ALA A 343 -6.48 32.94 -18.60
CA ALA A 343 -7.55 32.86 -17.61
C ALA A 343 -8.91 32.84 -18.30
N GLY A 344 -9.83 32.12 -17.68
CA GLY A 344 -11.13 31.81 -18.26
C GLY A 344 -11.07 30.55 -19.11
N GLU A 345 -12.26 30.11 -19.52
CA GLU A 345 -12.50 28.82 -20.15
C GLU A 345 -12.39 28.92 -21.68
N ASP A 346 -11.21 29.32 -22.19
CA ASP A 346 -10.90 29.23 -23.62
C ASP A 346 -10.22 27.88 -23.91
N ALA A 347 -11.02 26.91 -24.36
CA ALA A 347 -10.57 25.57 -24.73
C ALA A 347 -9.47 25.54 -25.81
N THR A 348 -9.28 26.61 -26.59
CA THR A 348 -8.18 26.70 -27.57
C THR A 348 -6.81 26.95 -26.93
N THR A 349 -6.79 27.27 -25.63
CA THR A 349 -5.57 27.56 -24.86
C THR A 349 -5.24 26.49 -23.82
N GLU A 350 -6.00 25.40 -23.75
CA GLU A 350 -5.78 24.33 -22.78
C GLU A 350 -4.54 23.48 -23.10
N TYR A 351 -3.85 23.04 -22.04
CA TYR A 351 -2.87 21.97 -22.11
C TYR A 351 -3.20 20.90 -21.08
N ALA A 352 -3.29 19.64 -21.53
CA ALA A 352 -3.73 18.50 -20.73
C ALA A 352 -5.08 18.73 -19.99
N GLY A 353 -6.04 19.39 -20.66
CA GLY A 353 -7.41 19.61 -20.13
C GLY A 353 -7.55 20.73 -19.10
N SER A 354 -6.64 21.71 -19.09
CA SER A 354 -6.76 22.91 -18.26
C SER A 354 -5.84 24.04 -18.74
N HIS A 355 -6.22 25.28 -18.45
CA HIS A 355 -5.45 26.50 -18.69
C HIS A 355 -4.54 26.91 -17.52
N GLN A 356 -4.67 26.27 -16.35
CA GLN A 356 -3.92 26.64 -15.15
C GLN A 356 -2.41 26.39 -15.28
N SER A 357 -1.60 27.19 -14.59
CA SER A 357 -0.14 27.00 -14.47
C SER A 357 0.21 25.58 -14.02
N LEU A 358 1.41 25.11 -14.38
CA LEU A 358 1.89 23.79 -13.99
C LEU A 358 2.93 23.88 -12.88
N THR A 359 2.81 23.01 -11.89
CA THR A 359 3.83 22.77 -10.85
C THR A 359 5.19 22.43 -11.46
N GLY A 360 5.19 21.77 -12.64
CA GLY A 360 6.39 21.42 -13.40
C GLY A 360 7.23 22.62 -13.84
N ASP A 361 6.62 23.79 -14.08
CA ASP A 361 7.36 25.01 -14.46
C ASP A 361 8.25 25.50 -13.30
N LEU A 362 7.78 25.43 -12.05
CA LEU A 362 8.60 25.77 -10.88
C LEU A 362 9.70 24.74 -10.57
N ILE A 363 9.51 23.47 -10.96
CA ILE A 363 10.54 22.43 -10.87
C ILE A 363 11.66 22.69 -11.88
N ARG A 364 11.29 23.07 -13.12
CA ARG A 364 12.22 23.52 -14.17
C ARG A 364 12.96 24.80 -13.79
N ASP A 365 12.28 25.76 -13.14
CA ASP A 365 12.88 26.99 -12.58
C ASP A 365 13.80 26.71 -11.36
N GLY A 366 13.80 25.49 -10.81
CA GLY A 366 14.78 25.04 -9.81
C GLY A 366 14.28 24.88 -8.38
N ILE A 367 12.97 24.82 -8.11
CA ILE A 367 12.45 24.53 -6.76
C ILE A 367 12.86 23.10 -6.32
N THR A 368 12.94 22.85 -5.01
CA THR A 368 13.38 21.55 -4.45
C THR A 368 12.23 20.68 -3.94
N GLY A 369 11.17 21.31 -3.46
CA GLY A 369 9.94 20.63 -3.07
C GLY A 369 8.72 21.47 -3.39
N ILE A 370 7.65 20.85 -3.88
CA ILE A 370 6.42 21.56 -4.18
C ILE A 370 5.21 20.63 -4.09
N ALA A 371 4.10 21.16 -3.59
CA ALA A 371 2.81 20.48 -3.67
C ALA A 371 1.97 21.05 -4.84
N GLY A 372 1.18 20.18 -5.46
CA GLY A 372 0.22 20.53 -6.50
C GLY A 372 -0.95 19.54 -6.53
N HIS A 373 -1.93 19.77 -7.39
CA HIS A 373 -3.19 19.03 -7.40
C HIS A 373 -3.49 18.36 -8.75
N VAL A 374 -3.94 17.11 -8.72
CA VAL A 374 -4.25 16.31 -9.92
C VAL A 374 -5.66 16.55 -10.48
N ALA A 375 -6.52 17.17 -9.66
CA ALA A 375 -7.92 17.54 -9.86
C ALA A 375 -8.35 18.55 -8.76
N GLU A 376 -9.53 19.17 -8.90
CA GLU A 376 -10.04 20.24 -8.01
C GLU A 376 -10.00 19.86 -6.50
N PRO A 377 -9.18 20.53 -5.68
CA PRO A 377 -9.06 20.23 -4.25
C PRO A 377 -10.14 20.88 -3.39
N TYR A 378 -10.76 21.98 -3.84
CA TYR A 378 -11.36 23.03 -3.02
C TYR A 378 -10.34 23.76 -2.13
N LEU A 379 -10.58 25.05 -1.89
CA LEU A 379 -9.65 25.94 -1.20
C LEU A 379 -9.26 25.41 0.20
N ASP A 380 -10.23 24.88 0.93
CA ASP A 380 -10.05 24.37 2.29
C ASP A 380 -9.17 23.10 2.36
N ALA A 381 -8.94 22.40 1.25
CA ALA A 381 -8.03 21.26 1.17
C ALA A 381 -6.59 21.60 0.75
N THR A 382 -6.33 22.84 0.31
CA THR A 382 -4.98 23.26 -0.11
C THR A 382 -3.98 23.31 1.05
N ILE A 383 -2.69 23.24 0.73
CA ILE A 383 -1.60 23.35 1.70
C ILE A 383 -1.68 24.67 2.48
N ARG A 384 -1.55 24.63 3.81
CA ARG A 384 -1.59 25.82 4.66
C ARG A 384 -0.22 26.54 4.69
N PRO A 385 -0.06 27.73 4.10
CA PRO A 385 1.24 28.41 4.02
C PRO A 385 1.82 28.78 5.40
N ASN A 386 0.94 29.14 6.35
CA ASN A 386 1.28 29.44 7.75
C ASN A 386 1.87 28.23 8.47
N VAL A 387 1.49 27.02 8.09
CA VAL A 387 2.03 25.77 8.65
C VAL A 387 3.27 25.32 7.88
N LEU A 388 3.22 25.28 6.54
CA LEU A 388 4.28 24.73 5.68
C LEU A 388 5.65 25.31 6.01
N PHE A 389 5.80 26.64 5.90
CA PHE A 389 7.08 27.29 6.10
C PHE A 389 7.48 27.33 7.58
N SER A 390 6.50 27.41 8.49
CA SER A 390 6.76 27.44 9.93
C SER A 390 7.25 26.08 10.45
N ALA A 391 6.69 24.97 9.95
CA ALA A 391 7.16 23.62 10.23
C ALA A 391 8.56 23.38 9.64
N TYR A 392 8.78 23.78 8.37
CA TYR A 392 10.07 23.56 7.71
C TYR A 392 11.21 24.34 8.37
N LEU A 393 11.01 25.62 8.68
CA LEU A 393 11.96 26.44 9.44
C LEU A 393 12.10 25.97 10.90
N GLY A 394 11.06 25.36 11.45
CA GLY A 394 11.05 24.71 12.76
C GLY A 394 11.80 23.36 12.81
N GLY A 395 12.31 22.86 11.68
CA GLY A 395 13.14 21.66 11.62
C GLY A 395 12.46 20.38 11.12
N ALA A 396 11.20 20.47 10.66
CA ALA A 396 10.57 19.39 9.90
C ALA A 396 11.35 19.11 8.60
N ASN A 397 11.31 17.88 8.10
CA ASN A 397 11.77 17.62 6.73
C ASN A 397 10.70 17.99 5.70
N LEU A 398 11.03 17.94 4.41
CA LEU A 398 10.15 18.31 3.30
C LEU A 398 8.81 17.57 3.37
N ALA A 399 8.83 16.24 3.55
CA ALA A 399 7.60 15.45 3.61
C ALA A 399 6.75 15.80 4.84
N GLU A 400 7.40 15.93 6.01
CA GLU A 400 6.72 16.32 7.24
C GLU A 400 6.10 17.72 7.13
N ALA A 401 6.83 18.71 6.58
CA ALA A 401 6.34 20.07 6.43
C ALA A 401 5.10 20.16 5.53
N PHE A 402 5.08 19.41 4.42
CA PHE A 402 3.89 19.35 3.56
C PHE A 402 2.72 18.63 4.23
N TYR A 403 2.93 17.48 4.88
CA TYR A 403 1.83 16.76 5.53
C TYR A 403 1.32 17.46 6.78
N LEU A 404 2.16 18.16 7.55
CA LEU A 404 1.71 19.03 8.63
C LEU A 404 0.77 20.13 8.14
N ALA A 405 0.99 20.60 6.91
CA ALA A 405 0.20 21.65 6.27
C ALA A 405 -0.94 21.13 5.37
N MET A 406 -1.10 19.80 5.20
CA MET A 406 -2.08 19.17 4.32
C MET A 406 -3.32 18.71 5.12
N PRO A 407 -4.51 19.29 4.94
CA PRO A 407 -5.68 18.94 5.76
C PRO A 407 -6.25 17.54 5.51
N TYR A 408 -6.16 17.03 4.28
CA TYR A 408 -6.87 15.82 3.84
C TYR A 408 -6.00 14.84 3.04
N LEU A 409 -6.30 13.56 3.21
CA LEU A 409 -5.82 12.40 2.46
C LEU A 409 -6.98 11.75 1.67
N SER A 410 -6.69 10.75 0.82
CA SER A 410 -7.64 10.24 -0.18
C SER A 410 -8.18 11.36 -1.08
N TRP A 411 -7.31 12.31 -1.41
CA TRP A 411 -7.68 13.57 -2.06
C TRP A 411 -6.69 13.95 -3.17
N GLN A 412 -6.77 15.18 -3.69
CA GLN A 412 -6.15 15.53 -4.97
C GLN A 412 -4.67 15.94 -4.91
N THR A 413 -4.14 16.17 -3.71
CA THR A 413 -2.77 16.69 -3.52
C THR A 413 -1.71 15.64 -3.81
N VAL A 414 -0.63 16.04 -4.48
CA VAL A 414 0.64 15.31 -4.60
C VAL A 414 1.76 16.17 -4.02
N VAL A 415 2.80 15.53 -3.48
CA VAL A 415 3.99 16.21 -2.95
C VAL A 415 5.20 15.78 -3.77
N ILE A 416 5.74 16.70 -4.56
CA ILE A 416 6.92 16.47 -5.38
C ILE A 416 8.12 16.90 -4.57
N GLY A 417 9.10 16.02 -4.41
CA GLY A 417 10.27 16.30 -3.60
C GLY A 417 10.93 15.06 -3.02
N ASP A 418 12.13 15.25 -2.49
CA ASP A 418 12.84 14.28 -1.69
C ASP A 418 12.40 14.41 -0.21
N PRO A 419 11.79 13.37 0.40
CA PRO A 419 11.24 13.46 1.74
C PRO A 419 12.30 13.75 2.83
N LEU A 420 13.58 13.44 2.57
CA LEU A 420 14.67 13.58 3.53
C LEU A 420 15.34 14.97 3.50
N CYS A 421 14.89 15.89 2.63
CA CYS A 421 15.38 17.26 2.61
C CYS A 421 15.01 17.98 3.92
N ALA A 422 16.00 18.30 4.75
CA ALA A 422 15.77 18.77 6.13
C ALA A 422 16.79 19.83 6.61
N PRO A 423 16.94 20.99 5.92
CA PRO A 423 17.98 21.98 6.22
C PRO A 423 18.00 22.44 7.68
N PHE A 424 16.84 22.61 8.32
CA PHE A 424 16.72 23.19 9.66
C PHE A 424 16.64 22.14 10.78
N ARG A 425 16.70 20.83 10.47
CA ARG A 425 16.55 19.78 11.48
C ARG A 425 17.68 19.80 12.51
N THR A 426 17.28 19.77 13.77
CA THR A 426 18.17 19.60 14.94
C THR A 426 17.85 18.33 15.73
N THR A 427 16.59 17.85 15.68
CA THR A 427 16.15 16.64 16.37
C THR A 427 16.45 15.39 15.55
N ILE A 428 17.26 14.50 16.13
CA ILE A 428 17.53 13.15 15.62
C ILE A 428 16.69 12.16 16.45
N LEU A 429 15.93 11.29 15.78
CA LEU A 429 15.25 10.17 16.44
C LEU A 429 16.27 9.06 16.76
N ALA A 430 16.04 8.30 17.84
CA ALA A 430 16.70 7.02 18.03
C ALA A 430 15.97 5.92 17.22
N SER A 431 16.68 4.86 16.79
CA SER A 431 16.10 3.80 15.96
C SER A 431 14.86 3.15 16.59
N ASN A 432 14.85 2.99 17.92
CA ASN A 432 13.72 2.43 18.68
C ASN A 432 12.48 3.35 18.79
N GLN A 433 12.57 4.60 18.34
CA GLN A 433 11.41 5.50 18.19
C GLN A 433 10.75 5.34 16.81
N ILE A 434 11.45 4.72 15.85
CA ILE A 434 10.95 4.43 14.50
C ILE A 434 10.49 2.98 14.41
N ASP A 435 11.33 2.05 14.86
CA ASP A 435 11.08 0.60 14.83
C ASP A 435 11.48 -0.03 16.17
N LYS A 436 10.49 -0.50 16.94
CA LYS A 436 10.71 -1.22 18.21
C LYS A 436 10.99 -2.72 18.01
N GLY A 437 11.05 -3.18 16.76
CA GLY A 437 11.19 -4.58 16.38
C GLY A 437 9.86 -5.33 16.40
N ILE A 438 9.95 -6.66 16.43
CA ILE A 438 8.81 -7.57 16.32
C ILE A 438 8.16 -7.80 17.70
N ASP A 439 6.86 -7.56 17.80
CA ASP A 439 6.03 -7.99 18.93
C ASP A 439 5.89 -9.52 18.90
N SER A 440 6.39 -10.18 19.94
CA SER A 440 6.37 -11.64 20.08
C SER A 440 4.96 -12.22 20.22
N ALA A 441 3.98 -11.43 20.63
CA ALA A 441 2.59 -11.88 20.77
C ALA A 441 1.86 -11.97 19.42
N THR A 442 2.28 -11.17 18.43
CA THR A 442 1.62 -11.04 17.11
C THR A 442 2.49 -11.50 15.94
N GLU A 443 3.80 -11.69 16.15
CA GLU A 443 4.83 -11.86 15.11
C GLU A 443 4.87 -10.75 14.05
N ASN A 444 4.38 -9.55 14.37
CA ASN A 444 4.38 -8.38 13.49
C ASN A 444 5.21 -7.23 14.11
N ALA A 445 5.50 -6.17 13.35
CA ALA A 445 6.13 -4.97 13.88
C ALA A 445 5.30 -4.35 15.03
N THR A 446 5.96 -3.74 16.02
CA THR A 446 5.34 -3.42 17.33
C THR A 446 4.28 -2.30 17.28
N PHE A 447 4.55 -1.20 16.56
CA PHE A 447 3.58 -0.13 16.40
C PHE A 447 2.42 -0.60 15.51
N PHE A 448 2.71 -1.30 14.41
CA PHE A 448 1.70 -1.90 13.57
C PHE A 448 0.80 -2.88 14.35
N SER A 449 1.38 -3.68 15.25
CA SER A 449 0.63 -4.57 16.16
C SER A 449 -0.28 -3.79 17.09
N THR A 450 0.21 -2.68 17.66
CA THR A 450 -0.57 -1.81 18.55
C THR A 450 -1.79 -1.22 17.83
N TRP A 451 -1.59 -0.66 16.63
CA TRP A 451 -2.67 -0.11 15.81
C TRP A 451 -3.64 -1.19 15.33
N ARG A 452 -3.13 -2.31 14.82
CA ARG A 452 -3.94 -3.43 14.35
C ARG A 452 -4.80 -4.00 15.47
N LEU A 453 -4.24 -4.27 16.65
CA LEU A 453 -4.99 -4.75 17.81
C LEU A 453 -6.10 -3.76 18.22
N LYS A 454 -5.83 -2.45 18.25
CA LYS A 454 -6.83 -1.42 18.54
C LYS A 454 -7.99 -1.43 17.53
N VAL A 455 -7.70 -1.62 16.24
CA VAL A 455 -8.70 -1.69 15.18
C VAL A 455 -9.49 -2.98 15.24
N VAL A 456 -8.83 -4.14 15.19
CA VAL A 456 -9.52 -5.44 15.12
C VAL A 456 -10.22 -5.83 16.41
N SER A 457 -9.84 -5.25 17.56
CA SER A 457 -10.57 -5.45 18.84
C SER A 457 -11.72 -4.46 19.05
N SER A 458 -11.91 -3.49 18.14
CA SER A 458 -12.99 -2.50 18.26
C SER A 458 -14.38 -3.15 18.08
N PRO A 459 -15.44 -2.63 18.73
CA PRO A 459 -16.80 -3.19 18.58
C PRO A 459 -17.33 -3.23 17.13
N ALA A 460 -16.79 -2.37 16.25
CA ALA A 460 -17.16 -2.34 14.84
C ALA A 460 -16.51 -3.48 14.02
N MET A 461 -15.31 -3.91 14.41
CA MET A 461 -14.56 -4.97 13.71
C MET A 461 -14.67 -6.34 14.40
N ASN A 462 -15.03 -6.36 15.69
CA ASN A 462 -15.24 -7.57 16.50
C ASN A 462 -16.65 -7.59 17.14
N PRO A 463 -17.72 -7.65 16.33
CA PRO A 463 -19.09 -7.72 16.84
C PRO A 463 -19.34 -8.99 17.67
N ASP A 464 -18.72 -10.11 17.29
CA ASP A 464 -18.86 -11.42 17.94
C ASP A 464 -18.08 -11.56 19.25
N ARG A 465 -17.30 -10.54 19.63
CA ARG A 465 -16.46 -10.48 20.85
C ARG A 465 -15.49 -11.67 20.96
N VAL A 466 -14.82 -11.99 19.85
CA VAL A 466 -13.66 -12.89 19.80
C VAL A 466 -12.61 -12.39 20.79
N ASP A 467 -12.03 -13.29 21.59
CA ASP A 467 -11.10 -12.91 22.64
C ASP A 467 -9.72 -12.51 22.12
N LEU A 468 -8.98 -11.73 22.92
CA LEU A 468 -7.72 -11.11 22.53
C LEU A 468 -6.59 -12.11 22.18
N GLU A 469 -6.62 -13.33 22.73
CA GLU A 469 -5.62 -14.35 22.37
C GLU A 469 -5.97 -15.03 21.04
N THR A 470 -7.26 -15.22 20.74
CA THR A 470 -7.73 -15.69 19.43
C THR A 470 -7.43 -14.66 18.32
N ILE A 471 -7.88 -13.41 18.51
CA ILE A 471 -7.02 -12.23 18.37
C ILE A 471 -5.65 -12.37 17.67
N LYS A 472 -4.66 -12.47 18.56
CA LYS A 472 -3.23 -12.61 18.31
C LYS A 472 -2.88 -13.89 17.54
N LEU A 473 -3.59 -15.01 17.74
CA LEU A 473 -3.41 -16.23 16.94
C LEU A 473 -3.68 -15.96 15.46
N LEU A 474 -4.77 -15.26 15.13
CA LEU A 474 -5.10 -14.88 13.75
C LEU A 474 -4.06 -13.91 13.16
N MET A 475 -3.61 -12.91 13.94
CA MET A 475 -2.54 -12.00 13.49
C MET A 475 -1.19 -12.71 13.25
N ARG A 476 -0.86 -13.71 14.08
CA ARG A 476 0.31 -14.59 13.84
C ARG A 476 0.12 -15.46 12.60
N ALA A 477 -1.08 -15.99 12.37
CA ALA A 477 -1.38 -16.79 11.17
C ALA A 477 -1.20 -15.96 9.88
N ASP A 478 -1.62 -14.70 9.87
CA ASP A 478 -1.34 -13.77 8.77
C ASP A 478 0.16 -13.52 8.57
N ALA A 479 0.93 -13.39 9.65
CA ALA A 479 2.39 -13.24 9.58
C ALA A 479 3.08 -14.49 9.02
N LYS A 480 2.59 -15.69 9.35
CA LYS A 480 3.04 -16.95 8.74
C LYS A 480 2.69 -17.00 7.25
N PHE A 481 1.47 -16.62 6.88
CA PHE A 481 1.06 -16.54 5.47
C PHE A 481 1.96 -15.59 4.66
N ALA A 482 2.29 -14.42 5.21
CA ALA A 482 3.21 -13.47 4.58
C ALA A 482 4.61 -14.08 4.36
N LYS A 483 5.13 -14.83 5.34
CA LYS A 483 6.36 -15.64 5.27
C LYS A 483 6.27 -16.88 4.36
N GLN A 484 5.11 -17.15 3.74
CA GLN A 484 4.81 -18.39 3.01
C GLN A 484 4.87 -19.68 3.86
N ASP A 485 4.87 -19.55 5.19
CA ASP A 485 4.81 -20.66 6.14
C ASP A 485 3.36 -21.15 6.31
N LEU A 486 2.88 -21.90 5.31
CA LEU A 486 1.53 -22.45 5.31
C LEU A 486 1.32 -23.52 6.40
N ALA A 487 2.40 -24.16 6.88
CA ALA A 487 2.34 -25.15 7.95
C ALA A 487 2.12 -24.47 9.32
N GLY A 488 2.90 -23.43 9.63
CA GLY A 488 2.68 -22.60 10.83
C GLY A 488 1.36 -21.84 10.78
N MET A 489 0.93 -21.37 9.61
CA MET A 489 -0.41 -20.79 9.42
C MET A 489 -1.51 -21.81 9.76
N ARG A 490 -1.41 -23.03 9.25
CA ARG A 490 -2.37 -24.12 9.54
C ARG A 490 -2.46 -24.37 11.05
N GLN A 491 -1.33 -24.53 11.74
CA GLN A 491 -1.29 -24.76 13.19
C GLN A 491 -1.98 -23.65 13.98
N LEU A 492 -1.68 -22.38 13.67
CA LEU A 492 -2.27 -21.23 14.37
C LEU A 492 -3.79 -21.11 14.12
N LEU A 493 -4.26 -21.53 12.94
CA LEU A 493 -5.70 -21.61 12.66
C LEU A 493 -6.37 -22.82 13.33
N GLU A 494 -5.68 -23.95 13.49
CA GLU A 494 -6.16 -25.07 14.32
C GLU A 494 -6.37 -24.61 15.77
N GLU A 495 -5.38 -23.93 16.36
CA GLU A 495 -5.44 -23.35 17.71
C GLU A 495 -6.58 -22.31 17.84
N ALA A 496 -6.69 -21.36 16.89
CA ALA A 496 -7.73 -20.33 16.91
C ALA A 496 -9.15 -20.89 16.78
N THR A 497 -9.37 -21.83 15.85
CA THR A 497 -10.70 -22.41 15.60
C THR A 497 -11.11 -23.46 16.65
N ALA A 498 -10.14 -24.04 17.37
CA ALA A 498 -10.41 -24.84 18.56
C ALA A 498 -10.87 -23.96 19.75
N ARG A 499 -10.30 -22.75 19.87
CA ARG A 499 -10.59 -21.78 20.93
C ARG A 499 -11.94 -21.07 20.73
N ASP A 500 -12.24 -20.60 19.52
CA ASP A 500 -13.56 -20.10 19.15
C ASP A 500 -14.10 -20.80 17.90
N LYS A 501 -15.10 -21.65 18.10
CA LYS A 501 -15.74 -22.43 17.04
C LYS A 501 -16.66 -21.60 16.14
N ARG A 502 -16.86 -20.31 16.41
CA ARG A 502 -17.72 -19.40 15.62
C ARG A 502 -16.98 -18.73 14.45
N LEU A 503 -15.65 -18.90 14.38
CA LEU A 503 -14.77 -18.27 13.40
C LEU A 503 -14.98 -18.83 11.98
N GLY A 504 -16.05 -18.41 11.29
CA GLY A 504 -16.37 -18.85 9.92
C GLY A 504 -15.22 -18.68 8.93
N PRO A 505 -14.72 -17.46 8.65
CA PRO A 505 -13.66 -17.26 7.67
C PRO A 505 -12.32 -17.95 8.03
N PRO A 506 -11.82 -17.91 9.29
CA PRO A 506 -10.65 -18.71 9.67
C PRO A 506 -10.84 -20.23 9.50
N THR A 507 -12.04 -20.75 9.79
CA THR A 507 -12.35 -22.19 9.57
C THR A 507 -12.37 -22.55 8.09
N LEU A 508 -12.86 -21.66 7.22
CA LEU A 508 -12.81 -21.84 5.77
C LEU A 508 -11.38 -21.84 5.24
N THR A 509 -10.54 -20.92 5.70
CA THR A 509 -9.10 -20.89 5.34
C THR A 509 -8.39 -22.15 5.82
N LEU A 510 -8.70 -22.66 7.02
CA LEU A 510 -8.15 -23.93 7.51
C LEU A 510 -8.60 -25.13 6.65
N ALA A 511 -9.85 -25.17 6.20
CA ALA A 511 -10.34 -26.21 5.29
C ALA A 511 -9.56 -26.23 3.97
N LEU A 512 -9.33 -25.05 3.38
CA LEU A 512 -8.54 -24.87 2.15
C LEU A 512 -7.07 -25.28 2.34
N LEU A 513 -6.47 -25.01 3.51
CA LEU A 513 -5.12 -25.47 3.83
C LEU A 513 -5.05 -27.00 3.94
N TYR A 514 -6.00 -27.65 4.62
CA TYR A 514 -6.06 -29.12 4.66
C TYR A 514 -6.19 -29.72 3.27
N GLU A 515 -7.01 -29.14 2.39
CA GLU A 515 -7.13 -29.58 1.00
C GLU A 515 -5.79 -29.45 0.24
N GLN A 516 -5.08 -28.33 0.42
CA GLN A 516 -3.75 -28.10 -0.16
C GLN A 516 -2.69 -29.08 0.38
N PHE A 517 -2.80 -29.51 1.65
CA PHE A 517 -1.96 -30.54 2.26
C PHE A 517 -2.47 -31.98 2.01
N ALA A 518 -3.48 -32.16 1.15
CA ALA A 518 -4.14 -33.43 0.84
C ALA A 518 -4.78 -34.17 2.04
N GLU A 519 -5.05 -33.46 3.14
CA GLU A 519 -5.74 -33.96 4.35
C GLU A 519 -7.27 -33.88 4.17
N TYR A 520 -7.79 -34.51 3.12
CA TYR A 520 -9.17 -34.30 2.64
C TYR A 520 -10.26 -34.55 3.67
N ASP A 521 -10.10 -35.53 4.58
CA ASP A 521 -11.10 -35.77 5.63
C ASP A 521 -11.19 -34.62 6.65
N LYS A 522 -10.05 -34.00 6.99
CA LYS A 522 -10.04 -32.78 7.83
C LYS A 522 -10.63 -31.58 7.08
N ALA A 523 -10.34 -31.46 5.78
CA ALA A 523 -10.97 -30.42 4.94
C ALA A 523 -12.51 -30.56 4.94
N ILE A 524 -13.02 -31.79 4.75
CA ILE A 524 -14.46 -32.13 4.82
C ILE A 524 -15.08 -31.77 6.18
N GLU A 525 -14.41 -32.11 7.29
CA GLU A 525 -14.84 -31.72 8.64
C GLU A 525 -14.97 -30.19 8.77
N ARG A 526 -13.95 -29.45 8.33
CA ARG A 526 -13.93 -27.98 8.44
C ARG A 526 -14.93 -27.31 7.51
N TYR A 527 -15.13 -27.80 6.28
CA TYR A 527 -16.19 -27.28 5.41
C TYR A 527 -17.58 -27.52 6.01
N ARG A 528 -17.85 -28.70 6.60
CA ARG A 528 -19.10 -28.94 7.35
C ARG A 528 -19.26 -27.93 8.50
N ARG A 529 -18.19 -27.67 9.27
CA ARG A 529 -18.23 -26.66 10.34
C ARG A 529 -18.48 -25.23 9.81
N VAL A 530 -17.96 -24.86 8.65
CA VAL A 530 -18.30 -23.56 8.01
C VAL A 530 -19.80 -23.51 7.71
N LEU A 531 -20.40 -24.58 7.20
CA LEU A 531 -21.83 -24.62 6.89
C LEU A 531 -22.74 -24.65 8.12
N GLU A 532 -22.27 -25.14 9.27
CA GLU A 532 -22.97 -24.97 10.56
C GLU A 532 -23.04 -23.51 11.03
N ILE A 533 -22.05 -22.69 10.65
CA ILE A 533 -21.98 -21.26 11.00
C ILE A 533 -22.64 -20.39 9.92
N GLN A 534 -22.48 -20.78 8.66
CA GLN A 534 -22.90 -20.05 7.46
C GLN A 534 -23.52 -21.06 6.45
N PRO A 535 -24.79 -21.45 6.62
CA PRO A 535 -25.42 -22.50 5.80
C PRO A 535 -25.45 -22.24 4.29
N ASP A 536 -25.33 -20.97 3.90
CA ASP A 536 -25.35 -20.49 2.51
C ASP A 536 -23.96 -20.07 2.01
N ASN A 537 -22.87 -20.46 2.69
CA ASN A 537 -21.52 -20.20 2.23
C ASN A 537 -21.22 -21.01 0.95
N VAL A 538 -21.34 -20.34 -0.19
CA VAL A 538 -21.19 -20.90 -1.54
C VAL A 538 -19.85 -21.64 -1.72
N ILE A 539 -18.75 -21.11 -1.19
CA ILE A 539 -17.42 -21.72 -1.33
C ILE A 539 -17.35 -23.04 -0.55
N ALA A 540 -17.83 -23.04 0.70
CA ALA A 540 -17.86 -24.25 1.52
C ALA A 540 -18.83 -25.31 0.95
N LEU A 541 -20.00 -24.90 0.43
CA LEU A 541 -20.93 -25.81 -0.25
C LEU A 541 -20.28 -26.47 -1.46
N ASN A 542 -19.67 -25.67 -2.35
CA ASN A 542 -19.02 -26.14 -3.58
C ASN A 542 -17.88 -27.11 -3.28
N ASN A 543 -16.95 -26.73 -2.39
CA ASN A 543 -15.76 -27.50 -2.12
C ASN A 543 -16.07 -28.76 -1.29
N LEU A 544 -17.03 -28.71 -0.37
CA LEU A 544 -17.51 -29.89 0.33
C LEU A 544 -18.15 -30.89 -0.64
N ALA A 545 -18.98 -30.40 -1.57
CA ALA A 545 -19.60 -31.25 -2.58
C ALA A 545 -18.55 -31.95 -3.45
N TYR A 546 -17.56 -31.20 -3.95
CA TYR A 546 -16.46 -31.76 -4.74
C TYR A 546 -15.65 -32.80 -3.93
N ALA A 547 -15.30 -32.49 -2.68
CA ALA A 547 -14.55 -33.40 -1.82
C ALA A 547 -15.35 -34.70 -1.51
N ILE A 548 -16.65 -34.62 -1.24
CA ILE A 548 -17.51 -35.79 -1.03
C ILE A 548 -17.64 -36.61 -2.32
N ALA A 549 -17.89 -35.97 -3.46
CA ALA A 549 -18.06 -36.65 -4.74
C ALA A 549 -16.78 -37.37 -5.19
N VAL A 550 -15.63 -36.67 -5.17
CA VAL A 550 -14.37 -37.16 -5.75
C VAL A 550 -13.51 -37.93 -4.74
N ARG A 551 -13.36 -37.45 -3.50
CA ARG A 551 -12.47 -38.10 -2.51
C ARG A 551 -13.14 -39.21 -1.71
N ARG A 552 -14.45 -39.12 -1.48
CA ARG A 552 -15.23 -40.18 -0.82
C ARG A 552 -16.03 -41.07 -1.79
N ASN A 553 -15.94 -40.82 -3.10
CA ASN A 553 -16.71 -41.52 -4.14
C ASN A 553 -18.22 -41.55 -3.86
N ALA A 554 -18.76 -40.45 -3.32
CA ALA A 554 -20.15 -40.33 -2.88
C ALA A 554 -20.92 -39.21 -3.63
N PRO A 555 -20.93 -39.18 -4.97
CA PRO A 555 -21.49 -38.07 -5.75
C PRO A 555 -22.99 -37.83 -5.49
N LYS A 556 -23.75 -38.88 -5.13
CA LYS A 556 -25.17 -38.75 -4.74
C LYS A 556 -25.38 -38.04 -3.40
N GLU A 557 -24.43 -38.11 -2.45
CA GLU A 557 -24.44 -37.31 -1.21
C GLU A 557 -24.07 -35.84 -1.52
N ALA A 558 -23.15 -35.63 -2.47
CA ALA A 558 -22.67 -34.31 -2.85
C ALA A 558 -23.68 -33.47 -3.66
N LEU A 559 -24.54 -34.10 -4.47
CA LEU A 559 -25.45 -33.42 -5.39
C LEU A 559 -26.25 -32.27 -4.76
N PRO A 560 -26.98 -32.44 -3.63
CA PRO A 560 -27.75 -31.34 -3.03
C PRO A 560 -26.91 -30.14 -2.59
N LEU A 561 -25.65 -30.38 -2.19
CA LEU A 561 -24.72 -29.31 -1.80
C LEU A 561 -24.24 -28.52 -3.03
N ALA A 562 -23.90 -29.21 -4.11
CA ALA A 562 -23.50 -28.58 -5.37
C ALA A 562 -24.65 -27.81 -6.03
N GLU A 563 -25.87 -28.37 -6.01
CA GLU A 563 -27.07 -27.70 -6.51
C GLU A 563 -27.39 -26.43 -5.70
N LYS A 564 -27.27 -26.49 -4.37
CA LYS A 564 -27.43 -25.32 -3.50
C LYS A 564 -26.36 -24.26 -3.78
N ALA A 565 -25.09 -24.66 -3.92
CA ALA A 565 -24.01 -23.76 -4.30
C ALA A 565 -24.31 -23.05 -5.62
N TYR A 566 -24.75 -23.80 -6.63
CA TYR A 566 -25.04 -23.27 -7.97
C TYR A 566 -26.20 -22.28 -7.98
N ALA A 567 -27.29 -22.61 -7.26
CA ALA A 567 -28.45 -21.73 -7.13
C ALA A 567 -28.11 -20.40 -6.44
N LEU A 568 -27.34 -20.45 -5.35
CA LEU A 568 -26.89 -19.25 -4.62
C LEU A 568 -25.86 -18.42 -5.40
N ALA A 569 -25.07 -19.05 -6.28
CA ALA A 569 -24.01 -18.40 -7.04
C ALA A 569 -24.48 -17.68 -8.32
N GLY A 570 -25.77 -17.72 -8.64
CA GLY A 570 -26.33 -16.97 -9.78
C GLY A 570 -25.73 -17.36 -11.14
N ARG A 571 -25.52 -18.67 -11.38
CA ARG A 571 -24.89 -19.23 -12.59
C ARG A 571 -23.40 -18.93 -12.75
N ASN A 572 -22.65 -18.89 -11.65
CA ASN A 572 -21.20 -18.77 -11.69
C ASN A 572 -20.55 -19.94 -12.48
N PRO A 573 -19.70 -19.68 -13.50
CA PRO A 573 -19.14 -20.74 -14.36
C PRO A 573 -18.29 -21.80 -13.63
N SER A 574 -17.53 -21.41 -12.60
CA SER A 574 -16.69 -22.36 -11.85
C SER A 574 -17.51 -23.31 -10.97
N ILE A 575 -18.72 -22.90 -10.59
CA ILE A 575 -19.66 -23.69 -9.79
C ILE A 575 -20.57 -24.51 -10.72
N ALA A 576 -20.89 -24.00 -11.92
CA ALA A 576 -21.47 -24.79 -13.01
C ALA A 576 -20.57 -25.98 -13.39
N ASP A 577 -19.26 -25.75 -13.51
CA ASP A 577 -18.26 -26.80 -13.75
C ASP A 577 -18.26 -27.86 -12.64
N THR A 578 -18.15 -27.43 -11.38
CA THR A 578 -18.16 -28.33 -10.22
C THR A 578 -19.44 -29.16 -10.16
N LEU A 579 -20.62 -28.54 -10.33
CA LEU A 579 -21.89 -29.26 -10.36
C LEU A 579 -21.98 -30.20 -11.57
N GLY A 580 -21.56 -29.77 -12.76
CA GLY A 580 -21.55 -30.59 -13.97
C GLY A 580 -20.72 -31.86 -13.80
N PHE A 581 -19.52 -31.76 -13.23
CA PHE A 581 -18.68 -32.93 -12.94
C PHE A 581 -19.28 -33.85 -11.86
N ILE A 582 -19.90 -33.31 -10.81
CA ILE A 582 -20.58 -34.12 -9.77
C ILE A 582 -21.81 -34.84 -10.36
N VAL A 583 -22.55 -34.20 -11.26
CA VAL A 583 -23.70 -34.78 -11.98
C VAL A 583 -23.26 -35.93 -12.89
N HIS A 584 -22.11 -35.80 -13.57
CA HIS A 584 -21.48 -36.89 -14.32
C HIS A 584 -21.13 -38.07 -13.42
N LEU A 585 -20.42 -37.83 -12.31
CA LEU A 585 -20.08 -38.88 -11.34
C LEU A 585 -21.33 -39.56 -10.73
N ALA A 586 -22.46 -38.86 -10.64
CA ALA A 586 -23.74 -39.43 -10.22
C ALA A 586 -24.47 -40.27 -11.30
N GLY A 587 -24.02 -40.19 -12.56
CA GLY A 587 -24.52 -40.98 -13.69
C GLY A 587 -25.48 -40.27 -14.65
N ASP A 588 -25.61 -38.93 -14.59
CA ASP A 588 -26.47 -38.15 -15.50
C ASP A 588 -25.65 -37.29 -16.48
N ASP A 589 -24.97 -37.98 -17.40
CA ASP A 589 -24.05 -37.37 -18.37
C ASP A 589 -24.75 -36.33 -19.28
N ARG A 590 -26.05 -36.49 -19.52
CA ARG A 590 -26.84 -35.54 -20.35
C ARG A 590 -27.00 -34.21 -19.64
N ARG A 591 -27.36 -34.21 -18.35
CA ARG A 591 -27.43 -32.99 -17.54
C ARG A 591 -26.04 -32.38 -17.33
N ALA A 592 -25.03 -33.22 -17.10
CA ALA A 592 -23.64 -32.79 -16.96
C ALA A 592 -23.15 -32.02 -18.21
N LYS A 593 -23.43 -32.52 -19.41
CA LYS A 593 -23.09 -31.87 -20.68
C LYS A 593 -23.67 -30.45 -20.78
N GLY A 594 -24.92 -30.25 -20.38
CA GLY A 594 -25.58 -28.94 -20.39
C GLY A 594 -24.91 -27.93 -19.45
N LEU A 595 -24.61 -28.35 -18.22
CA LEU A 595 -23.94 -27.52 -17.21
C LEU A 595 -22.50 -27.15 -17.62
N LEU A 596 -21.76 -28.10 -18.19
CA LEU A 596 -20.40 -27.88 -18.66
C LEU A 596 -20.34 -26.99 -19.90
N ALA A 597 -21.36 -27.03 -20.77
CA ALA A 597 -21.50 -26.08 -21.87
C ALA A 597 -21.75 -24.64 -21.36
N GLU A 598 -22.61 -24.45 -20.35
CA GLU A 598 -22.82 -23.16 -19.68
C GLU A 598 -21.52 -22.66 -18.99
N ALA A 599 -20.78 -23.55 -18.34
CA ALA A 599 -19.49 -23.26 -17.73
C ALA A 599 -18.44 -22.80 -18.76
N ILE A 600 -18.30 -23.50 -19.91
CA ILE A 600 -17.40 -23.11 -21.00
C ILE A 600 -17.81 -21.76 -21.61
N GLN A 601 -19.11 -21.50 -21.76
CA GLN A 601 -19.59 -20.22 -22.30
C GLN A 601 -19.20 -19.04 -21.40
N GLY A 602 -19.32 -19.20 -20.08
CA GLY A 602 -18.95 -18.16 -19.12
C GLY A 602 -17.45 -18.06 -18.79
N ALA A 603 -16.68 -19.13 -19.00
CA ALA A 603 -15.25 -19.19 -18.68
C ALA A 603 -14.42 -19.93 -19.76
N PRO A 604 -14.39 -19.45 -21.03
CA PRO A 604 -13.83 -20.20 -22.16
C PRO A 604 -12.30 -20.42 -22.11
N GLN A 605 -11.59 -19.74 -21.23
CA GLN A 605 -10.13 -19.81 -21.09
C GLN A 605 -9.68 -20.71 -19.92
N VAL A 606 -10.60 -21.45 -19.27
CA VAL A 606 -10.25 -22.35 -18.16
C VAL A 606 -10.11 -23.79 -18.65
N ALA A 607 -8.87 -24.28 -18.67
CA ALA A 607 -8.54 -25.60 -19.20
C ALA A 607 -9.29 -26.76 -18.50
N ASN A 608 -9.40 -26.71 -17.16
CA ASN A 608 -10.02 -27.78 -16.35
C ASN A 608 -11.49 -28.03 -16.72
N VAL A 609 -12.27 -26.97 -16.99
CA VAL A 609 -13.67 -27.08 -17.42
C VAL A 609 -13.79 -27.85 -18.73
N ARG A 610 -12.83 -27.65 -19.66
CA ARG A 610 -12.76 -28.39 -20.92
C ARG A 610 -12.35 -29.84 -20.74
N VAL A 611 -11.52 -30.17 -19.74
CA VAL A 611 -11.22 -31.56 -19.38
C VAL A 611 -12.46 -32.27 -18.84
N HIS A 612 -13.23 -31.65 -17.95
CA HIS A 612 -14.50 -32.21 -17.49
C HIS A 612 -15.49 -32.38 -18.65
N ALA A 613 -15.65 -31.38 -19.52
CA ALA A 613 -16.50 -31.47 -20.71
C ALA A 613 -16.07 -32.61 -21.64
N ALA A 614 -14.77 -32.74 -21.95
CA ALA A 614 -14.24 -33.85 -22.75
C ALA A 614 -14.51 -35.22 -22.10
N THR A 615 -14.44 -35.31 -20.78
CA THR A 615 -14.72 -36.55 -20.02
C THR A 615 -16.20 -36.96 -20.16
N VAL A 616 -17.11 -35.99 -20.03
CA VAL A 616 -18.57 -36.22 -20.19
C VAL A 616 -18.95 -36.54 -21.63
N LEU A 617 -18.38 -35.83 -22.60
CA LEU A 617 -18.58 -36.11 -24.03
C LEU A 617 -18.09 -37.52 -24.39
N ALA A 618 -16.96 -37.96 -23.82
CA ALA A 618 -16.45 -39.32 -24.00
C ALA A 618 -17.39 -40.38 -23.39
N ALA A 619 -17.97 -40.12 -22.22
CA ALA A 619 -18.95 -41.00 -21.58
C ALA A 619 -20.25 -41.15 -22.41
N LEU A 620 -20.68 -40.06 -23.07
CA LEU A 620 -21.80 -40.05 -24.01
C LEU A 620 -21.48 -40.70 -25.37
N GLY A 621 -20.24 -41.10 -25.63
CA GLY A 621 -19.79 -41.66 -26.91
C GLY A 621 -19.49 -40.61 -28.00
N GLU A 622 -19.55 -39.31 -27.67
CA GLU A 622 -19.27 -38.20 -28.59
C GLU A 622 -17.76 -37.98 -28.76
N LYS A 623 -17.04 -39.01 -29.24
CA LYS A 623 -15.57 -39.06 -29.33
C LYS A 623 -14.95 -37.81 -29.99
N ASP A 624 -15.49 -37.37 -31.12
CA ASP A 624 -14.92 -36.24 -31.87
C ASP A 624 -15.03 -34.92 -31.10
N ALA A 625 -16.17 -34.66 -30.45
CA ALA A 625 -16.37 -33.49 -29.61
C ALA A 625 -15.47 -33.55 -28.36
N ALA A 626 -15.33 -34.73 -27.76
CA ALA A 626 -14.42 -34.95 -26.64
C ALA A 626 -12.95 -34.69 -27.01
N GLN A 627 -12.49 -35.14 -28.19
CA GLN A 627 -11.16 -34.84 -28.70
C GLN A 627 -10.94 -33.34 -28.88
N GLN A 628 -11.92 -32.62 -29.44
CA GLN A 628 -11.81 -31.16 -29.65
C GLN A 628 -11.68 -30.39 -28.35
N GLU A 629 -12.49 -30.71 -27.33
CA GLU A 629 -12.40 -30.03 -26.03
C GLU A 629 -11.12 -30.40 -25.27
N LEU A 630 -10.66 -31.65 -25.38
CA LEU A 630 -9.40 -32.07 -24.76
C LEU A 630 -8.18 -31.43 -25.43
N ALA A 631 -8.21 -31.23 -26.76
CA ALA A 631 -7.17 -30.51 -27.48
C ALA A 631 -7.08 -29.04 -27.02
N LYS A 632 -8.22 -28.34 -26.92
CA LYS A 632 -8.29 -26.97 -26.39
C LYS A 632 -7.82 -26.89 -24.94
N ALA A 633 -8.14 -27.89 -24.10
CA ALA A 633 -7.65 -27.94 -22.72
C ALA A 633 -6.10 -27.98 -22.66
N LEU A 634 -5.48 -28.81 -23.52
CA LEU A 634 -4.02 -28.96 -23.61
C LEU A 634 -3.33 -27.75 -24.26
N GLU A 635 -4.04 -26.98 -25.10
CA GLU A 635 -3.58 -25.70 -25.62
C GLU A 635 -3.57 -24.62 -24.52
N LEU A 636 -4.62 -24.56 -23.70
CA LEU A 636 -4.77 -23.60 -22.60
C LEU A 636 -3.83 -23.89 -21.41
N ASP A 637 -3.62 -25.16 -21.07
CA ASP A 637 -2.57 -25.57 -20.11
C ASP A 637 -1.83 -26.84 -20.59
N PRO A 638 -0.67 -26.67 -21.25
CA PRO A 638 0.16 -27.79 -21.70
C PRO A 638 0.64 -28.73 -20.58
N LYS A 639 0.62 -28.32 -19.31
CA LYS A 639 1.03 -29.19 -18.19
C LYS A 639 0.07 -30.34 -17.95
N LEU A 640 -1.20 -30.18 -18.35
CA LEU A 640 -2.23 -31.22 -18.30
C LEU A 640 -1.84 -32.49 -19.08
N ALA A 641 -0.91 -32.39 -20.05
CA ALA A 641 -0.39 -33.55 -20.78
C ALA A 641 0.31 -34.58 -19.88
N GLY A 642 0.82 -34.18 -18.72
CA GLY A 642 1.48 -35.04 -17.74
C GLY A 642 0.55 -35.67 -16.70
N ASN A 643 -0.78 -35.46 -16.79
CA ASN A 643 -1.75 -36.07 -15.88
C ASN A 643 -2.19 -37.46 -16.42
N ASP A 644 -2.11 -38.49 -15.59
CA ASP A 644 -2.44 -39.87 -15.95
C ASP A 644 -3.90 -40.08 -16.38
N GLU A 645 -4.86 -39.39 -15.75
CA GLU A 645 -6.28 -39.47 -16.09
C GLU A 645 -6.54 -38.88 -17.49
N ILE A 646 -5.86 -37.77 -17.81
CA ILE A 646 -5.87 -37.16 -19.14
C ILE A 646 -5.17 -38.06 -20.16
N GLY A 647 -4.07 -38.72 -19.78
CA GLY A 647 -3.41 -39.73 -20.60
C GLY A 647 -4.32 -40.94 -20.90
N GLN A 648 -5.11 -41.40 -19.93
CA GLN A 648 -6.11 -42.45 -20.11
C GLN A 648 -7.27 -42.00 -20.99
N LEU A 649 -7.79 -40.78 -20.80
CA LEU A 649 -8.84 -40.20 -21.62
C LEU A 649 -8.40 -40.08 -23.10
N ARG A 650 -7.18 -39.57 -23.35
CA ARG A 650 -6.59 -39.54 -24.70
C ARG A 650 -6.52 -40.92 -25.34
N LYS A 651 -6.12 -41.97 -24.60
CA LYS A 651 -6.10 -43.35 -25.10
C LYS A 651 -7.50 -43.88 -25.43
N LYS A 652 -8.51 -43.64 -24.57
CA LYS A 652 -9.91 -44.02 -24.82
C LYS A 652 -10.53 -43.33 -26.04
N LEU A 653 -10.06 -42.11 -26.34
CA LEU A 653 -10.52 -41.30 -27.46
C LEU A 653 -9.82 -41.60 -28.78
N GLN A 654 -8.77 -42.44 -28.81
CA GLN A 654 -8.19 -42.91 -30.07
C GLN A 654 -9.23 -43.74 -30.87
N PRO A 655 -9.15 -43.71 -32.22
CA PRO A 655 -10.08 -44.44 -33.09
C PRO A 655 -10.03 -45.95 -32.86
#